data_AF-Q4DW28-F1
#
_entry.id   AF-Q4DW28-F1
#
_cell.length_a   1.000
_cell.length_b   1.000
_cell.length_c   1.000
_cell.angle_alpha   90.00
_cell.angle_beta   90.00
_cell.angle_gamma   90.00
#
_symmetry.space_group_name_H-M   'P 1'
#
loop_
_entity.id
_entity.type
_entity.pdbx_description
1 polymer ?
#
loop_
_entity_poly.entity_id
_entity_poly.type
_entity_poly.pdbx_seq_one_letter_code
_entity_poly.pdbx_strand_id
1 'polypeptide(L)'
;MMNTTLVLIKPHACREKFLDVAREHFDQYGVRTDDTMLLSGSQVERGAYVERHYSSVHALAVCSLEDLSAFVSEETASLFFSAFGELWDAAVEKRRVMTPEDAMTILGLSSEELNARWCASKSCARLEYGFYVSYLEEERVYVVNGFYPSLLGSFTATDSQTCLFVLSWPESMYTWKQFNLEVLGAANPSEAAPTSLRRLLFENWREYGLSEQPSLMHNGLDASSGPLEALAHRSVWMHRRATEDDFGRALLQEGVSLEFLEQLLKNPTITYGGETRPVFELLEDLQSSEVIHHLAVLYAAEKLKRTNQASVGFGTSNTISGVAEWTIVLDDEDAEERRNRALVFVKPHANTPETRALVEERLMQTRGMQIVSQRHVFGGEIAAQQLMYKHYRTIARYAVKVSPMSINVSTQNRALFKELFGIAWKEAVCSGRVWNAETAIHTLGEISAVELYGMWGSCTKTMKLASGAYVAQFLNEKVFVINGFYPYLRDTYGAQNAKVTCYLVSWPEACMTWRAFREELIGSTNPGNAPPNSLRGLIRDRWQELGLQYPPTTTDNGVHASAGPFEALLERHLWMHLPLSHDPLTLRLQECALTGALLYRWASHPEVMLRGKKLSGCVFDLLENMQTSEMVDIMREAEQQTMALYKETPMNRAVLILKPFAVNERTIAAVKKTLESVGLLVTREMSVFSARIVKCYLNSAAFCAATRLAEINSSTPQEVVSPAIKDRFCEIFHSTWDYCVVDGSLMGATTACENLGLTPKELLQLWEASSPKKVGRACYIAFLKAQGIFVINGFVPFTRECYGRPGSRVYLFELEWKESAWTWRDFCEVLIGDSSSPQNAAQGSLHRTFADEWSKFGL
;
A
#
# COMPACT_ATOMS: atom_id res chain seq x y z
N MET A 1 -15.31 -3.07 37.50
CA MET A 1 -14.92 -3.59 36.17
C MET A 1 -13.38 -3.71 36.13
N MET A 2 -12.78 -4.30 35.10
CA MET A 2 -11.32 -4.30 34.92
C MET A 2 -10.94 -3.13 34.00
N ASN A 3 -9.92 -2.36 34.38
CA ASN A 3 -9.23 -1.51 33.44
C ASN A 3 -8.21 -2.34 32.68
N THR A 4 -8.05 -2.05 31.38
CA THR A 4 -7.03 -2.65 30.54
C THR A 4 -6.35 -1.55 29.74
N THR A 5 -5.03 -1.49 29.81
CA THR A 5 -4.20 -0.52 29.09
C THR A 5 -3.11 -1.21 28.28
N LEU A 6 -2.49 -0.45 27.37
CA LEU A 6 -1.28 -0.83 26.66
C LEU A 6 -0.18 0.17 27.03
N VAL A 7 0.91 -0.33 27.61
CA VAL A 7 2.11 0.46 27.90
C VAL A 7 3.18 0.10 26.88
N LEU A 8 3.64 1.11 26.15
CA LEU A 8 4.68 0.99 25.15
C LEU A 8 6.01 1.43 25.76
N ILE A 9 7.03 0.58 25.72
CA ILE A 9 8.41 0.94 26.08
C ILE A 9 9.13 1.39 24.81
N LYS A 10 9.53 2.66 24.79
CA LYS A 10 10.16 3.32 23.65
C LYS A 10 11.56 2.74 23.36
N PRO A 11 12.04 2.80 22.11
CA PRO A 11 13.30 2.20 21.69
C PRO A 11 14.53 2.51 22.54
N HIS A 12 14.67 3.75 23.01
CA HIS A 12 15.82 4.16 23.82
C HIS A 12 15.84 3.49 25.21
N ALA A 13 14.67 3.15 25.78
CA ALA A 13 14.54 2.49 27.07
C ALA A 13 14.30 0.97 26.96
N CYS A 14 14.01 0.45 25.77
CA CYS A 14 13.82 -0.97 25.53
C CYS A 14 15.16 -1.73 25.66
N ARG A 15 15.55 -2.01 26.91
CA ARG A 15 16.75 -2.73 27.32
C ARG A 15 16.33 -3.87 28.23
N GLU A 16 16.95 -5.04 28.08
CA GLU A 16 16.60 -6.26 28.83
C GLU A 16 16.44 -6.00 30.34
N LYS A 17 17.44 -5.36 30.97
CA LYS A 17 17.39 -4.98 32.38
C LYS A 17 16.19 -4.11 32.76
N PHE A 18 15.84 -3.14 31.92
CA PHE A 18 14.69 -2.28 32.21
C PHE A 18 13.36 -2.99 32.01
N LEU A 19 13.27 -3.89 31.02
CA LEU A 19 12.08 -4.71 30.83
C LEU A 19 11.83 -5.64 32.02
N ASP A 20 12.89 -6.18 32.64
CA ASP A 20 12.78 -6.99 33.85
C ASP A 20 12.29 -6.15 35.04
N VAL A 21 12.88 -4.97 35.24
CA VAL A 21 12.43 -4.01 36.26
C VAL A 21 10.96 -3.61 36.05
N ALA A 22 10.54 -3.36 34.81
CA ALA A 22 9.16 -3.01 34.51
C ALA A 22 8.19 -4.14 34.88
N ARG A 23 8.53 -5.41 34.57
CA ARG A 23 7.70 -6.57 34.95
C ARG A 23 7.60 -6.72 36.46
N GLU A 24 8.73 -6.71 37.16
CA GLU A 24 8.76 -6.80 38.63
C GLU A 24 7.98 -5.65 39.27
N HIS A 25 8.08 -4.44 38.71
CA HIS A 25 7.36 -3.27 39.17
C HIS A 25 5.85 -3.44 39.05
N PHE A 26 5.34 -3.92 37.90
CA PHE A 26 3.91 -4.18 37.76
C PHE A 26 3.40 -5.25 38.73
N ASP A 27 4.17 -6.33 38.92
CA ASP A 27 3.84 -7.39 39.88
C ASP A 27 3.81 -6.86 41.32
N GLN A 28 4.76 -6.01 41.72
CA GLN A 28 4.82 -5.39 43.06
C GLN A 28 3.60 -4.50 43.34
N TYR A 29 3.09 -3.80 42.33
CA TYR A 29 1.88 -2.99 42.44
C TYR A 29 0.58 -3.79 42.27
N GLY A 30 0.66 -5.11 42.07
CA GLY A 30 -0.50 -5.98 41.89
C GLY A 30 -1.21 -5.81 40.54
N VAL A 31 -0.55 -5.19 39.56
CA VAL A 31 -1.05 -5.00 38.20
C VAL A 31 -0.72 -6.25 37.38
N ARG A 32 -1.73 -6.85 36.75
CA ARG A 32 -1.56 -8.08 35.99
C ARG A 32 -1.02 -7.77 34.59
N THR A 33 0.06 -8.43 34.20
CA THR A 33 0.52 -8.43 32.80
C THR A 33 -0.22 -9.52 32.01
N ASP A 34 -1.13 -9.13 31.13
CA ASP A 34 -1.94 -10.05 30.31
C ASP A 34 -1.19 -10.54 29.06
N ASP A 35 -0.35 -9.69 28.48
CA ASP A 35 0.40 -9.98 27.26
C ASP A 35 1.69 -9.15 27.20
N THR A 36 2.68 -9.64 26.47
CA THR A 36 3.93 -8.91 26.21
C THR A 36 4.42 -9.20 24.81
N MET A 37 4.64 -8.15 24.02
CA MET A 37 5.10 -8.26 22.65
C MET A 37 6.36 -7.42 22.42
N LEU A 38 7.37 -8.02 21.80
CA LEU A 38 8.58 -7.35 21.36
C LEU A 38 8.57 -7.23 19.83
N LEU A 39 8.71 -6.02 19.31
CA LEU A 39 8.75 -5.72 17.89
C LEU A 39 10.10 -5.11 17.51
N SER A 40 10.69 -5.58 16.41
CA SER A 40 11.83 -4.90 15.79
C SER A 40 11.39 -3.68 15.00
N GLY A 41 12.27 -2.71 14.79
CA GLY A 41 11.93 -1.52 14.00
C GLY A 41 11.42 -1.82 12.60
N SER A 42 11.92 -2.88 11.95
CA SER A 42 11.41 -3.34 10.66
C SER A 42 9.98 -3.92 10.71
N GLN A 43 9.56 -4.47 11.86
CA GLN A 43 8.15 -4.87 12.05
C GLN A 43 7.28 -3.64 12.32
N VAL A 44 7.80 -2.67 13.06
CA VAL A 44 7.11 -1.40 13.34
C VAL A 44 6.84 -0.61 12.07
N GLU A 45 7.87 -0.42 11.23
CA GLU A 45 7.78 0.22 9.91
C GLU A 45 6.76 -0.48 9.01
N ARG A 46 6.82 -1.82 8.94
CA ARG A 46 5.91 -2.61 8.09
C ARG A 46 4.44 -2.45 8.49
N GLY A 47 4.17 -2.29 9.79
CA GLY A 47 2.82 -2.11 10.32
C GLY A 47 2.32 -0.67 10.31
N ALA A 48 3.19 0.30 9.96
CA ALA A 48 2.97 1.73 10.13
C ALA A 48 2.42 2.07 11.54
N TYR A 49 2.94 1.39 12.57
CA TYR A 49 2.34 1.48 13.91
C TYR A 49 2.52 2.84 14.55
N VAL A 50 3.65 3.52 14.29
CA VAL A 50 3.94 4.84 14.86
C VAL A 50 3.03 5.89 14.23
N GLU A 51 2.88 5.81 12.92
CA GLU A 51 2.01 6.70 12.13
C GLU A 51 0.54 6.53 12.53
N ARG A 52 0.11 5.30 12.83
CA ARG A 52 -1.27 5.02 13.31
C ARG A 52 -1.48 5.40 14.77
N HIS A 53 -0.51 5.13 15.64
CA HIS A 53 -0.56 5.45 17.07
C HIS A 53 -0.56 6.98 17.29
N TYR A 54 0.37 7.67 16.62
CA TYR A 54 0.47 9.13 16.67
C TYR A 54 -0.22 9.79 15.48
N SER A 55 -1.38 9.27 15.05
CA SER A 55 -2.07 9.69 13.82
C SER A 55 -2.32 11.21 13.72
N SER A 56 -2.75 11.86 14.80
CA SER A 56 -2.92 13.32 14.84
C SER A 56 -1.60 14.07 14.64
N VAL A 57 -0.53 13.64 15.32
CA VAL A 57 0.82 14.23 15.17
C VAL A 57 1.35 14.01 13.76
N HIS A 58 1.20 12.79 13.25
CA HIS A 58 1.64 12.38 11.93
C HIS A 58 0.96 13.23 10.85
N ALA A 59 -0.37 13.35 10.89
CA ALA A 59 -1.14 14.12 9.91
C ALA A 59 -0.66 15.58 9.82
N LEU A 60 -0.42 16.23 10.96
CA LEU A 60 0.11 17.60 11.04
C LEU A 60 1.59 17.70 10.66
N ALA A 61 2.36 16.64 10.84
CA ALA A 61 3.79 16.61 10.52
C ALA A 61 4.09 16.36 9.04
N VAL A 62 3.14 15.79 8.29
CA VAL A 62 3.33 15.42 6.86
C VAL A 62 2.41 16.18 5.90
N CYS A 63 1.46 16.98 6.40
CA CYS A 63 0.65 17.83 5.54
C CYS A 63 1.49 18.96 4.95
N SER A 64 1.08 19.52 3.82
CA SER A 64 1.72 20.75 3.32
C SER A 64 1.35 21.95 4.20
N LEU A 65 2.11 23.04 4.07
CA LEU A 65 1.77 24.29 4.76
C LEU A 65 0.39 24.83 4.33
N GLU A 66 -0.02 24.64 3.07
CA GLU A 66 -1.35 25.03 2.61
C GLU A 66 -2.46 24.24 3.31
N ASP A 67 -2.26 22.92 3.47
CA ASP A 67 -3.22 22.03 4.09
C ASP A 67 -3.30 22.20 5.62
N LEU A 68 -2.24 22.71 6.26
CA LEU A 68 -2.20 22.99 7.70
C LEU A 68 -3.33 23.92 8.14
N SER A 69 -3.76 24.84 7.27
CA SER A 69 -4.88 25.75 7.53
C SER A 69 -6.21 25.03 7.82
N ALA A 70 -6.41 23.82 7.28
CA ALA A 70 -7.61 23.02 7.53
C ALA A 70 -7.67 22.42 8.95
N PHE A 71 -6.55 22.39 9.68
CA PHE A 71 -6.47 21.86 11.05
C PHE A 71 -6.58 22.93 12.14
N VAL A 72 -6.58 24.20 11.76
CA VAL A 72 -6.51 25.30 12.72
C VAL A 72 -7.93 25.83 12.94
N SER A 73 -8.47 25.58 14.13
CA SER A 73 -9.72 26.16 14.59
C SER A 73 -9.51 27.58 15.14
N GLU A 74 -10.61 28.31 15.41
CA GLU A 74 -10.51 29.59 16.13
C GLU A 74 -9.87 29.39 17.51
N GLU A 75 -10.15 28.27 18.17
CA GLU A 75 -9.54 27.87 19.43
C GLU A 75 -8.04 27.61 19.28
N THR A 76 -7.61 26.86 18.25
CA THR A 76 -6.18 26.62 17.96
C THR A 76 -5.44 27.94 17.74
N ALA A 77 -6.03 28.84 16.95
CA ALA A 77 -5.44 30.15 16.65
C ALA A 77 -5.35 31.05 17.90
N SER A 78 -6.35 30.97 18.78
CA SER A 78 -6.36 31.68 20.06
C SER A 78 -5.27 31.16 21.01
N LEU A 79 -5.09 29.84 21.09
CA LEU A 79 -4.02 29.22 21.88
C LEU A 79 -2.64 29.56 21.32
N PHE A 80 -2.49 29.61 20.00
CA PHE A 80 -1.25 30.07 19.37
C PHE A 80 -0.96 31.53 19.73
N PHE A 81 -1.95 32.41 19.63
CA PHE A 81 -1.81 33.82 20.04
C PHE A 81 -1.47 33.96 21.51
N SER A 82 -2.10 33.18 22.39
CA SER A 82 -1.81 33.18 23.82
C SER A 82 -0.39 32.68 24.13
N ALA A 83 0.11 31.70 23.37
CA ALA A 83 1.44 31.14 23.57
C ALA A 83 2.56 32.03 23.03
N PHE A 84 2.35 32.68 21.88
CA PHE A 84 3.41 33.33 21.12
C PHE A 84 3.23 34.84 20.90
N GLY A 85 2.06 35.40 21.25
CA GLY A 85 1.76 36.83 21.09
C GLY A 85 1.59 37.30 19.64
N GLU A 86 1.48 36.38 18.68
CA GLU A 86 1.22 36.67 17.27
C GLU A 86 -0.01 35.91 16.78
N LEU A 87 -0.81 36.53 15.91
CA LEU A 87 -1.93 35.87 15.25
C LEU A 87 -1.42 34.77 14.30
N TRP A 88 -2.07 33.61 14.31
CA TRP A 88 -1.74 32.48 13.45
C TRP A 88 -1.61 32.89 11.97
N ASP A 89 -2.64 33.54 11.43
CA ASP A 89 -2.67 33.97 10.04
C ASP A 89 -1.52 34.91 9.69
N ALA A 90 -1.12 35.80 10.61
CA ALA A 90 0.01 36.70 10.41
C ALA A 90 1.36 35.95 10.39
N ALA A 91 1.49 34.87 11.16
CA ALA A 91 2.67 34.01 11.15
C ALA A 91 2.76 33.22 9.83
N VAL A 92 1.63 32.68 9.35
CA VAL A 92 1.53 31.93 8.09
C VAL A 92 1.79 32.84 6.88
N GLU A 93 1.16 34.03 6.82
CA GLU A 93 1.32 34.99 5.73
C GLU A 93 2.79 35.44 5.59
N LYS A 94 3.49 35.61 6.71
CA LYS A 94 4.93 35.92 6.75
C LYS A 94 5.83 34.69 6.49
N ARG A 95 5.25 33.53 6.18
CA ARG A 95 5.95 32.24 5.98
C ARG A 95 6.85 31.85 7.14
N ARG A 96 6.38 32.10 8.37
CA ARG A 96 7.12 31.77 9.59
C ARG A 96 6.65 30.48 10.22
N VAL A 97 5.53 29.92 9.78
CA VAL A 97 5.10 28.57 10.20
C VAL A 97 5.66 27.56 9.22
N MET A 98 6.25 26.48 9.73
CA MET A 98 6.89 25.42 8.97
C MET A 98 6.44 24.05 9.46
N THR A 99 6.24 23.14 8.53
CA THR A 99 6.16 21.71 8.81
C THR A 99 7.56 21.19 9.16
N PRO A 100 7.70 19.98 9.75
CA PRO A 100 9.02 19.38 9.96
C PRO A 100 9.83 19.23 8.67
N GLU A 101 9.18 18.87 7.56
CA GLU A 101 9.84 18.72 6.25
C GLU A 101 10.35 20.06 5.72
N ASP A 102 9.54 21.13 5.83
CA ASP A 102 9.95 22.48 5.47
C ASP A 102 11.14 22.95 6.33
N ALA A 103 11.07 22.71 7.64
CA ALA A 103 12.13 23.11 8.56
C ALA A 103 13.44 22.37 8.27
N MET A 104 13.41 21.05 8.07
CA MET A 104 14.61 20.26 7.69
C MET A 104 15.19 20.74 6.36
N THR A 105 14.34 21.00 5.36
CA THR A 105 14.77 21.40 4.01
C THR A 105 15.33 22.83 3.98
N ILE A 106 14.62 23.80 4.58
CA ILE A 106 14.96 25.23 4.51
C ILE A 106 16.14 25.54 5.44
N LEU A 107 16.19 24.92 6.62
CA LEU A 107 17.25 25.16 7.60
C LEU A 107 18.46 24.23 7.41
N GLY A 108 18.35 23.21 6.56
CA GLY A 108 19.41 22.23 6.30
C GLY A 108 19.73 21.37 7.53
N LEU A 109 18.69 20.98 8.28
CA LEU A 109 18.81 20.20 9.52
C LEU A 109 18.44 18.74 9.26
N SER A 110 19.19 17.82 9.85
CA SER A 110 18.76 16.43 10.02
C SER A 110 17.57 16.33 10.99
N SER A 111 16.92 15.17 11.02
CA SER A 111 15.79 14.93 11.92
C SER A 111 16.18 15.07 13.40
N GLU A 112 17.40 14.64 13.74
CA GLU A 112 18.01 14.69 15.06
C GLU A 112 18.35 16.13 15.45
N GLU A 113 18.93 16.92 14.53
CA GLU A 113 19.25 18.32 14.76
C GLU A 113 17.99 19.17 14.92
N LEU A 114 16.97 18.94 14.09
CA LEU A 114 15.67 19.61 14.22
C LEU A 114 15.05 19.26 15.57
N ASN A 115 15.00 17.99 15.95
CA ASN A 115 14.48 17.57 17.25
C ASN A 115 15.23 18.25 18.40
N ALA A 116 16.57 18.28 18.36
CA ALA A 116 17.38 18.94 19.39
C ALA A 116 17.07 20.43 19.50
N ARG A 117 16.98 21.16 18.38
CA ARG A 117 16.61 22.59 18.39
C ARG A 117 15.17 22.82 18.86
N TRP A 118 14.24 22.01 18.38
CA TRP A 118 12.82 22.08 18.72
C TRP A 118 12.60 21.89 20.22
N CYS A 119 13.30 20.92 20.82
CA CYS A 119 13.26 20.62 22.25
C CYS A 119 14.02 21.63 23.12
N ALA A 120 15.09 22.24 22.59
CA ALA A 120 15.86 23.26 23.31
C ALA A 120 15.17 24.62 23.39
N SER A 121 14.15 24.86 22.55
CA SER A 121 13.39 26.10 22.59
C SER A 121 12.67 26.28 23.93
N LYS A 122 12.75 27.50 24.46
CA LYS A 122 11.99 27.91 25.65
C LYS A 122 10.53 28.24 25.34
N SER A 123 10.19 28.33 24.06
CA SER A 123 8.89 28.76 23.58
C SER A 123 8.24 27.60 22.82
N CYS A 124 7.66 26.66 23.56
CA CYS A 124 6.92 25.53 23.03
C CYS A 124 5.53 25.48 23.65
N ALA A 125 4.52 25.16 22.84
CA ALA A 125 3.14 25.05 23.28
C ALA A 125 2.44 23.86 22.61
N ARG A 126 1.59 23.18 23.38
CA ARG A 126 0.56 22.28 22.84
C ARG A 126 -0.67 23.12 22.55
N LEU A 127 -1.04 23.25 21.28
CA LEU A 127 -2.25 23.95 20.88
C LEU A 127 -3.46 23.03 21.04
N GLU A 128 -3.37 21.80 20.57
CA GLU A 128 -4.41 20.78 20.70
C GLU A 128 -3.77 19.39 20.83
N TYR A 129 -4.59 18.35 21.04
CA TYR A 129 -4.11 16.97 21.05
C TYR A 129 -3.36 16.66 19.75
N GLY A 130 -2.07 16.32 19.85
CA GLY A 130 -1.23 16.04 18.69
C GLY A 130 -0.70 17.27 17.93
N PHE A 131 -1.11 18.49 18.31
CA PHE A 131 -0.67 19.74 17.68
C PHE A 131 0.26 20.51 18.60
N TYR A 132 1.57 20.33 18.39
CA TYR A 132 2.62 21.00 19.15
C TYR A 132 3.38 21.98 18.26
N VAL A 133 3.72 23.14 18.80
CA VAL A 133 4.48 24.16 18.10
C VAL A 133 5.66 24.60 18.97
N SER A 134 6.82 24.74 18.36
CA SER A 134 8.01 25.32 18.99
C SER A 134 8.50 26.50 18.16
N TYR A 135 8.82 27.61 18.82
CA TYR A 135 9.39 28.79 18.18
C TYR A 135 10.91 28.72 18.25
N LEU A 136 11.56 28.65 17.09
CA LEU A 136 13.01 28.69 16.98
C LEU A 136 13.46 30.15 16.90
N GLU A 137 14.05 30.65 17.98
CA GLU A 137 14.37 32.08 18.15
C GLU A 137 15.41 32.59 17.16
N GLU A 138 16.40 31.77 16.80
CA GLU A 138 17.50 32.15 15.90
C GLU A 138 17.01 32.42 14.49
N GLU A 139 16.12 31.56 13.98
CA GLU A 139 15.55 31.61 12.63
C GLU A 139 14.22 32.39 12.58
N ARG A 140 13.61 32.65 13.75
CA ARG A 140 12.35 33.36 13.95
C ARG A 140 11.15 32.67 13.29
N VAL A 141 11.15 31.34 13.33
CA VAL A 141 10.12 30.45 12.74
C VAL A 141 9.44 29.59 13.80
N TYR A 142 8.20 29.21 13.54
CA TYR A 142 7.39 28.27 14.29
C TYR A 142 7.41 26.93 13.57
N VAL A 143 7.85 25.87 14.24
CA VAL A 143 7.89 24.53 13.67
C VAL A 143 6.83 23.67 14.35
N VAL A 144 5.90 23.16 13.55
CA VAL A 144 4.86 22.23 14.00
C VAL A 144 5.46 20.84 14.14
N ASN A 145 5.26 20.18 15.29
CA ASN A 145 5.64 18.78 15.53
C ASN A 145 7.08 18.39 15.10
N GLY A 146 8.06 19.30 15.23
CA GLY A 146 9.42 19.11 14.72
C GLY A 146 10.19 17.94 15.33
N PHE A 147 9.73 17.39 16.45
CA PHE A 147 10.26 16.16 17.06
C PHE A 147 9.85 14.88 16.31
N TYR A 148 8.75 14.91 15.53
CA TYR A 148 8.12 13.71 14.99
C TYR A 148 9.01 12.90 14.02
N PRO A 149 9.78 13.51 13.10
CA PRO A 149 10.66 12.74 12.23
C PRO A 149 11.71 11.92 13.00
N SER A 150 12.32 12.49 14.03
CA SER A 150 13.29 11.78 14.89
C SER A 150 12.61 10.68 15.72
N LEU A 151 11.39 10.94 16.21
CA LEU A 151 10.57 9.94 16.89
C LEU A 151 10.32 8.73 15.96
N LEU A 152 9.79 8.97 14.76
CA LEU A 152 9.52 7.93 13.76
C LEU A 152 10.78 7.15 13.38
N GLY A 153 11.90 7.84 13.16
CA GLY A 153 13.19 7.22 12.90
C GLY A 153 13.65 6.30 14.03
N SER A 154 13.50 6.74 15.29
CA SER A 154 13.91 5.95 16.47
C SER A 154 13.15 4.62 16.57
N PHE A 155 11.88 4.59 16.18
CA PHE A 155 11.04 3.40 16.18
C PHE A 155 11.29 2.49 15.00
N THR A 156 11.62 3.03 13.82
CA THR A 156 11.73 2.26 12.58
C THR A 156 13.17 1.85 12.24
N ALA A 157 14.17 2.36 12.97
CA ALA A 157 15.58 1.95 12.82
C ALA A 157 15.74 0.42 12.94
N THR A 158 16.60 -0.17 12.09
CA THR A 158 16.68 -1.64 11.94
C THR A 158 17.12 -2.39 13.19
N ASP A 159 17.87 -1.73 14.07
CA ASP A 159 18.37 -2.22 15.35
C ASP A 159 17.47 -1.81 16.54
N SER A 160 16.43 -1.03 16.29
CA SER A 160 15.48 -0.63 17.33
C SER A 160 14.62 -1.83 17.77
N GLN A 161 14.24 -1.79 19.05
CA GLN A 161 13.27 -2.70 19.62
C GLN A 161 12.24 -1.91 20.41
N THR A 162 10.98 -2.30 20.31
CA THR A 162 9.88 -1.72 21.09
C THR A 162 9.17 -2.85 21.81
N CYS A 163 8.97 -2.70 23.12
CA CYS A 163 8.22 -3.66 23.93
C CYS A 163 6.85 -3.10 24.27
N LEU A 164 5.83 -3.94 24.22
CA LEU A 164 4.45 -3.60 24.55
C LEU A 164 4.00 -4.49 25.70
N PHE A 165 3.47 -3.89 26.76
CA PHE A 165 2.82 -4.59 27.86
C PHE A 165 1.33 -4.33 27.81
N VAL A 166 0.51 -5.39 27.79
CA VAL A 166 -0.94 -5.26 28.04
C VAL A 166 -1.14 -5.51 29.52
N LEU A 167 -1.65 -4.52 30.22
CA LEU A 167 -1.80 -4.53 31.66
C LEU A 167 -3.27 -4.42 32.04
N SER A 168 -3.68 -5.12 33.08
CA SER A 168 -5.01 -4.98 33.67
C SER A 168 -5.01 -4.94 35.19
N TRP A 169 -5.97 -4.22 35.74
CA TRP A 169 -6.23 -4.14 37.18
C TRP A 169 -7.71 -3.87 37.45
N PRO A 170 -8.24 -4.26 38.62
CA PRO A 170 -9.58 -3.88 39.03
C PRO A 170 -9.67 -2.37 39.27
N GLU A 171 -10.74 -1.71 38.83
CA GLU A 171 -10.98 -0.28 39.09
C GLU A 171 -10.94 0.09 40.58
N SER A 172 -11.25 -0.86 41.47
CA SER A 172 -11.19 -0.67 42.92
C SER A 172 -9.76 -0.56 43.48
N MET A 173 -8.75 -0.92 42.69
CA MET A 173 -7.34 -0.92 43.11
C MET A 173 -6.69 0.43 42.84
N TYR A 174 -6.82 0.93 41.61
CA TYR A 174 -6.31 2.25 41.20
C TYR A 174 -7.31 2.91 40.27
N THR A 175 -7.56 4.20 40.49
CA THR A 175 -8.09 5.04 39.42
C THR A 175 -7.07 5.13 38.28
N TRP A 176 -7.52 5.52 37.09
CA TRP A 176 -6.67 5.59 35.89
C TRP A 176 -5.57 6.63 36.10
N LYS A 177 -5.95 7.76 36.67
CA LYS A 177 -5.06 8.82 37.12
C LYS A 177 -4.01 8.33 38.12
N GLN A 178 -4.42 7.58 39.16
CA GLN A 178 -3.48 7.01 40.13
C GLN A 178 -2.53 6.02 39.47
N PHE A 179 -3.03 5.15 38.58
CA PHE A 179 -2.16 4.26 37.83
C PHE A 179 -1.11 5.02 37.02
N ASN A 180 -1.52 6.05 36.27
CA ASN A 180 -0.60 6.87 35.48
C ASN A 180 0.41 7.65 36.33
N LEU A 181 0.01 8.20 37.49
CA LEU A 181 0.89 9.04 38.31
C LEU A 181 1.74 8.25 39.31
N GLU A 182 1.20 7.21 39.94
CA GLU A 182 1.84 6.46 41.01
C GLU A 182 2.57 5.22 40.49
N VAL A 183 1.97 4.48 39.55
CA VAL A 183 2.57 3.26 38.99
C VAL A 183 3.54 3.61 37.85
N LEU A 184 3.08 4.37 36.85
CA LEU A 184 3.94 4.72 35.70
C LEU A 184 4.83 5.95 35.99
N GLY A 185 4.28 6.99 36.61
CA GLY A 185 4.99 8.23 36.92
C GLY A 185 4.69 9.36 35.94
N ALA A 186 4.88 10.61 36.36
CA ALA A 186 4.68 11.79 35.52
C ALA A 186 5.49 11.74 34.21
N ALA A 187 4.98 12.35 33.14
CA ALA A 187 5.61 12.33 31.82
C ALA A 187 7.03 12.90 31.82
N ASN A 188 7.34 13.88 32.67
CA ASN A 188 8.69 14.29 32.99
C ASN A 188 9.29 13.33 34.04
N PRO A 189 10.27 12.47 33.69
CA PRO A 189 10.82 11.50 34.64
C PRO A 189 11.47 12.13 35.89
N SER A 190 11.95 13.37 35.79
CA SER A 190 12.54 14.11 36.90
C SER A 190 11.50 14.65 37.90
N GLU A 191 10.22 14.68 37.53
CA GLU A 191 9.08 15.09 38.37
C GLU A 191 8.20 13.90 38.78
N ALA A 192 8.46 12.70 38.24
CA ALA A 192 7.68 11.49 38.52
C ALA A 192 7.74 11.08 40.01
N ALA A 193 6.70 10.42 40.53
CA ALA A 193 6.67 10.01 41.94
C ALA A 193 7.89 9.11 42.28
N PRO A 194 8.50 9.21 43.48
CA PRO A 194 9.73 8.50 43.85
C PRO A 194 9.74 6.99 43.54
N THR A 195 8.59 6.34 43.69
CA THR A 195 8.43 4.89 43.53
C THR A 195 7.84 4.48 42.19
N SER A 196 7.71 5.40 41.23
CA SER A 196 7.10 5.14 39.93
C SER A 196 8.10 4.64 38.89
N LEU A 197 7.61 3.94 37.85
CA LEU A 197 8.47 3.33 36.84
C LEU A 197 9.36 4.35 36.10
N ARG A 198 8.82 5.53 35.76
CA ARG A 198 9.60 6.61 35.12
C ARG A 198 10.66 7.19 36.06
N ARG A 199 10.39 7.29 37.37
CA ARG A 199 11.42 7.71 38.33
C ARG A 199 12.54 6.68 38.45
N LEU A 200 12.19 5.40 38.52
CA LEU A 200 13.18 4.31 38.55
C LEU A 200 14.08 4.35 37.31
N LEU A 201 13.49 4.54 36.13
CA LEU A 201 14.23 4.73 34.88
C LEU A 201 15.16 5.95 34.95
N PHE A 202 14.68 7.08 35.49
CA PHE A 202 15.44 8.33 35.60
C PHE A 202 16.63 8.24 36.55
N GLU A 203 16.47 7.58 37.70
CA GLU A 203 17.52 7.47 38.72
C GLU A 203 18.58 6.42 38.33
N ASN A 204 18.15 5.31 37.72
CA ASN A 204 19.01 4.14 37.48
C ASN A 204 19.35 3.93 36.00
N TRP A 205 19.18 4.96 35.15
CA TRP A 205 19.34 4.87 33.69
C TRP A 205 20.66 4.23 33.23
N ARG A 206 21.78 4.54 33.90
CA ARG A 206 23.10 3.96 33.59
C ARG A 206 23.14 2.46 33.86
N GLU A 207 22.53 2.02 34.95
CA GLU A 207 22.50 0.60 35.34
C GLU A 207 21.66 -0.22 34.36
N TYR A 208 20.59 0.39 33.84
CA TYR A 208 19.69 -0.17 32.84
C TYR A 208 20.21 -0.10 31.40
N GLY A 209 21.37 0.52 31.17
CA GLY A 209 22.04 0.54 29.87
C GLY A 209 21.52 1.61 28.90
N LEU A 210 20.96 2.70 29.41
CA LEU A 210 20.64 3.88 28.60
C LEU A 210 21.91 4.70 28.35
N SER A 211 22.01 5.32 27.17
CA SER A 211 23.15 6.17 26.79
C SER A 211 23.09 7.57 27.39
N GLU A 212 21.89 8.03 27.75
CA GLU A 212 21.63 9.34 28.33
C GLU A 212 20.56 9.25 29.41
N GLN A 213 20.53 10.27 30.28
CA GLN A 213 19.50 10.37 31.30
C GLN A 213 18.14 10.68 30.65
N PRO A 214 17.06 9.97 31.01
CA PRO A 214 15.72 10.22 30.50
C PRO A 214 15.31 11.68 30.67
N SER A 215 14.69 12.22 29.62
CA SER A 215 14.16 13.59 29.57
C SER A 215 12.64 13.56 29.38
N LEU A 216 11.99 14.73 29.33
CA LEU A 216 10.56 14.81 29.00
C LEU A 216 10.24 14.17 27.63
N MET A 217 11.12 14.35 26.65
CA MET A 217 10.94 13.84 25.29
C MET A 217 11.33 12.37 25.18
N HIS A 218 12.42 11.99 25.84
CA HIS A 218 12.90 10.60 25.96
C HIS A 218 12.56 10.05 27.35
N ASN A 219 11.26 9.94 27.64
CA ASN A 219 10.72 9.56 28.94
C ASN A 219 10.48 8.04 29.11
N GLY A 220 11.11 7.23 28.27
CA GLY A 220 11.11 5.77 28.35
C GLY A 220 9.86 5.04 27.88
N LEU A 221 8.68 5.56 28.18
CA LEU A 221 7.42 4.84 27.93
C LEU A 221 6.29 5.77 27.53
N ASP A 222 5.35 5.22 26.77
CA ASP A 222 4.08 5.84 26.40
C ASP A 222 2.91 5.01 26.96
N ALA A 223 1.84 5.69 27.37
CA ALA A 223 0.67 5.07 27.99
C ALA A 223 -0.57 5.91 27.70
N SER A 224 -1.72 5.24 27.58
CA SER A 224 -2.99 5.91 27.31
C SER A 224 -3.48 6.75 28.49
N SER A 225 -4.10 7.88 28.17
CA SER A 225 -4.80 8.80 29.06
C SER A 225 -6.13 8.25 29.60
N GLY A 226 -6.74 7.28 28.89
CA GLY A 226 -7.99 6.65 29.31
C GLY A 226 -8.34 5.34 28.58
N PRO A 227 -9.43 4.67 28.99
CA PRO A 227 -9.87 3.38 28.44
C PRO A 227 -10.12 3.36 26.92
N LEU A 228 -10.71 4.42 26.37
CA LEU A 228 -11.03 4.51 24.95
C LEU A 228 -9.77 4.62 24.08
N GLU A 229 -8.83 5.47 24.48
CA GLU A 229 -7.52 5.58 23.82
C GLU A 229 -6.72 4.29 23.97
N ALA A 230 -6.81 3.61 25.13
CA ALA A 230 -6.18 2.31 25.32
C ALA A 230 -6.74 1.24 24.37
N LEU A 231 -8.05 1.25 24.10
CA LEU A 231 -8.66 0.41 23.08
C LEU A 231 -8.14 0.76 21.68
N ALA A 232 -8.00 2.05 21.36
CA ALA A 232 -7.42 2.50 20.09
C ALA A 232 -5.98 2.00 19.91
N HIS A 233 -5.14 2.14 20.94
CA HIS A 233 -3.76 1.64 20.92
C HIS A 233 -3.70 0.12 20.76
N ARG A 234 -4.54 -0.64 21.46
CA ARG A 234 -4.61 -2.10 21.27
C ARG A 234 -5.10 -2.47 19.86
N SER A 235 -6.00 -1.69 19.27
CA SER A 235 -6.44 -1.88 17.89
C SER A 235 -5.31 -1.64 16.88
N VAL A 236 -4.42 -0.69 17.15
CA VAL A 236 -3.25 -0.39 16.32
C VAL A 236 -2.18 -1.46 16.44
N TRP A 237 -1.72 -1.73 17.67
CA TRP A 237 -0.52 -2.53 17.92
C TRP A 237 -0.79 -4.03 17.99
N MET A 238 -1.96 -4.45 18.47
CA MET A 238 -2.32 -5.86 18.66
C MET A 238 -3.29 -6.39 17.58
N HIS A 239 -3.73 -5.54 16.66
CA HIS A 239 -4.74 -5.88 15.63
C HIS A 239 -6.03 -6.47 16.22
N ARG A 240 -6.41 -6.07 17.44
CA ARG A 240 -7.66 -6.51 18.09
C ARG A 240 -8.79 -5.54 17.76
N ARG A 241 -9.88 -6.04 17.18
CA ARG A 241 -11.10 -5.24 16.98
C ARG A 241 -11.79 -4.97 18.32
N ALA A 242 -12.68 -3.98 18.36
CA ALA A 242 -13.52 -3.73 19.54
C ALA A 242 -14.33 -4.99 19.95
N THR A 243 -14.70 -5.85 19.00
CA THR A 243 -15.39 -7.13 19.25
C THR A 243 -14.49 -8.19 19.92
N GLU A 244 -13.18 -8.06 19.78
CA GLU A 244 -12.17 -8.99 20.30
C GLU A 244 -11.56 -8.51 21.63
N ASP A 245 -11.77 -7.24 21.98
CA ASP A 245 -11.34 -6.62 23.23
C ASP A 245 -12.42 -6.70 24.33
N ASP A 246 -12.03 -6.94 25.58
CA ASP A 246 -12.98 -7.04 26.70
C ASP A 246 -13.73 -5.72 26.95
N PHE A 247 -13.01 -4.59 26.91
CA PHE A 247 -13.60 -3.26 27.08
C PHE A 247 -14.49 -2.89 25.89
N GLY A 248 -14.02 -3.19 24.67
CA GLY A 248 -14.81 -3.01 23.45
C GLY A 248 -16.11 -3.82 23.45
N ARG A 249 -16.08 -5.09 23.86
CA ARG A 249 -17.29 -5.92 24.01
C ARG A 249 -18.26 -5.35 25.04
N ALA A 250 -17.77 -4.81 26.16
CA ALA A 250 -18.63 -4.21 27.17
C ALA A 250 -19.36 -2.97 26.63
N LEU A 251 -18.70 -2.11 25.83
CA LEU A 251 -19.36 -1.00 25.14
C LEU A 251 -20.47 -1.47 24.18
N LEU A 252 -20.19 -2.52 23.41
CA LEU A 252 -21.18 -3.11 22.48
C LEU A 252 -22.38 -3.70 23.24
N GLN A 253 -22.15 -4.33 24.40
CA GLN A 253 -23.21 -4.88 25.25
C GLN A 253 -24.12 -3.80 25.86
N GLU A 254 -23.58 -2.61 26.14
CA GLU A 254 -24.35 -1.44 26.59
C GLU A 254 -25.06 -0.72 25.42
N GLY A 255 -24.98 -1.27 24.21
CA GLY A 255 -25.75 -0.82 23.05
C GLY A 255 -25.07 0.28 22.23
N VAL A 256 -23.81 0.62 22.50
CA VAL A 256 -23.01 1.47 21.61
C VAL A 256 -22.75 0.69 20.32
N SER A 257 -23.14 1.23 19.16
CA SER A 257 -22.90 0.53 17.88
C SER A 257 -21.40 0.47 17.55
N LEU A 258 -20.99 -0.58 16.85
CA LEU A 258 -19.61 -0.74 16.38
C LEU A 258 -19.15 0.42 15.50
N GLU A 259 -19.96 0.87 14.54
CA GLU A 259 -19.68 2.04 13.66
C GLU A 259 -19.31 3.28 14.49
N PHE A 260 -20.18 3.65 15.43
CA PHE A 260 -19.95 4.79 16.30
C PHE A 260 -18.68 4.63 17.13
N LEU A 261 -18.44 3.44 17.69
CA LEU A 261 -17.22 3.18 18.45
C LEU A 261 -15.97 3.32 17.57
N GLU A 262 -15.97 2.76 16.36
CA GLU A 262 -14.84 2.87 15.43
C GLU A 262 -14.59 4.32 14.97
N GLN A 263 -15.64 5.13 14.83
CA GLN A 263 -15.51 6.58 14.63
C GLN A 263 -14.83 7.25 15.81
N LEU A 264 -15.23 6.91 17.05
CA LEU A 264 -14.62 7.46 18.27
C LEU A 264 -13.15 7.04 18.45
N LEU A 265 -12.76 5.85 18.01
CA LEU A 265 -11.36 5.38 18.06
C LEU A 265 -10.41 6.20 17.17
N LYS A 266 -10.95 7.01 16.24
CA LYS A 266 -10.18 7.97 15.44
C LYS A 266 -9.94 9.30 16.17
N ASN A 267 -10.34 9.40 17.43
CA ASN A 267 -10.26 10.58 18.27
C ASN A 267 -10.93 11.85 17.68
N PRO A 268 -12.18 11.78 17.18
CA PRO A 268 -12.85 12.95 16.63
C PRO A 268 -13.11 14.01 17.72
N THR A 269 -13.13 15.27 17.31
CA THR A 269 -13.64 16.37 18.14
C THR A 269 -15.16 16.28 18.24
N ILE A 270 -15.67 16.17 19.46
CA ILE A 270 -17.11 16.09 19.73
C ILE A 270 -17.49 17.08 20.82
N THR A 271 -18.78 17.46 20.86
CA THR A 271 -19.33 18.27 21.96
C THR A 271 -20.05 17.36 22.95
N TYR A 272 -19.56 17.32 24.20
CA TYR A 272 -20.16 16.56 25.30
C TYR A 272 -20.01 17.32 26.62
N GLY A 273 -21.06 17.33 27.45
CA GLY A 273 -21.02 18.03 28.75
C GLY A 273 -20.84 19.56 28.66
N GLY A 274 -21.08 20.17 27.49
CA GLY A 274 -20.83 21.60 27.25
C GLY A 274 -19.40 21.92 26.81
N GLU A 275 -18.55 20.91 26.65
CA GLU A 275 -17.17 21.04 26.20
C GLU A 275 -17.02 20.45 24.79
N THR A 276 -16.25 21.12 23.92
CA THR A 276 -15.92 20.63 22.57
C THR A 276 -14.42 20.41 22.49
N ARG A 277 -13.98 19.16 22.45
CA ARG A 277 -12.57 18.77 22.32
C ARG A 277 -12.47 17.32 21.79
N PRO A 278 -11.28 16.82 21.43
CA PRO A 278 -11.09 15.43 21.03
C PRO A 278 -11.63 14.46 22.09
N VAL A 279 -12.32 13.39 21.67
CA VAL A 279 -13.01 12.48 22.59
C VAL A 279 -12.08 11.80 23.61
N PHE A 280 -10.82 11.57 23.27
CA PHE A 280 -9.85 11.03 24.23
C PHE A 280 -9.61 12.00 25.40
N GLU A 281 -9.55 13.30 25.14
CA GLU A 281 -9.39 14.32 26.20
C GLU A 281 -10.68 14.50 27.02
N LEU A 282 -11.86 14.33 26.42
CA LEU A 282 -13.13 14.37 27.16
C LEU A 282 -13.28 13.24 28.18
N LEU A 283 -12.62 12.12 27.92
CA LEU A 283 -12.74 10.87 28.69
C LEU A 283 -11.44 10.49 29.40
N GLU A 284 -10.47 11.42 29.45
CA GLU A 284 -9.19 11.27 30.13
C GLU A 284 -9.41 11.01 31.63
N ASP A 285 -8.55 10.17 32.22
CA ASP A 285 -8.55 9.76 33.62
C ASP A 285 -9.80 9.00 34.13
N LEU A 286 -10.85 8.83 33.29
CA LEU A 286 -12.06 8.08 33.65
C LEU A 286 -11.81 6.57 33.74
N GLN A 287 -12.58 5.89 34.58
CA GLN A 287 -12.61 4.44 34.67
C GLN A 287 -13.34 3.80 33.49
N SER A 288 -13.05 2.53 33.20
CA SER A 288 -13.71 1.79 32.12
C SER A 288 -15.24 1.82 32.25
N SER A 289 -15.77 1.63 33.45
CA SER A 289 -17.21 1.70 33.75
C SER A 289 -17.80 3.10 33.53
N GLU A 290 -17.06 4.16 33.87
CA GLU A 290 -17.48 5.55 33.64
C GLU A 290 -17.51 5.88 32.15
N VAL A 291 -16.45 5.50 31.41
CA VAL A 291 -16.39 5.70 29.95
C VAL A 291 -17.52 4.97 29.25
N ILE A 292 -17.82 3.74 29.65
CA ILE A 292 -18.96 2.98 29.12
C ILE A 292 -20.27 3.75 29.31
N HIS A 293 -20.52 4.26 30.51
CA HIS A 293 -21.71 5.04 30.79
C HIS A 293 -21.79 6.30 29.92
N HIS A 294 -20.70 7.08 29.85
CA HIS A 294 -20.65 8.31 29.07
C HIS A 294 -20.84 8.06 27.56
N LEU A 295 -20.21 7.02 27.01
CA LEU A 295 -20.34 6.67 25.60
C LEU A 295 -21.72 6.12 25.24
N ALA A 296 -22.35 5.35 26.14
CA ALA A 296 -23.75 4.92 25.97
C ALA A 296 -24.70 6.12 25.94
N VAL A 297 -24.52 7.11 26.82
CA VAL A 297 -25.31 8.36 26.84
C VAL A 297 -25.06 9.18 25.57
N LEU A 298 -23.80 9.34 25.17
CA LEU A 298 -23.40 10.05 23.95
C LEU A 298 -24.06 9.41 22.72
N TYR A 299 -23.98 8.09 22.60
CA TYR A 299 -24.57 7.34 21.50
C TYR A 299 -26.10 7.47 21.47
N ALA A 300 -26.77 7.39 22.62
CA ALA A 300 -28.21 7.59 22.71
C ALA A 300 -28.63 8.99 22.24
N ALA A 301 -27.87 10.03 22.59
CA ALA A 301 -28.12 11.40 22.14
C ALA A 301 -27.91 11.56 20.62
N GLU A 302 -26.85 10.96 20.07
CA GLU A 302 -26.55 11.04 18.63
C GLU A 302 -27.58 10.27 17.80
N LYS A 303 -28.03 9.11 18.27
CA LYS A 303 -29.13 8.34 17.68
C LYS A 303 -30.43 9.14 17.64
N LEU A 304 -30.72 9.92 18.67
CA LEU A 304 -31.88 10.81 18.71
C LEU A 304 -31.77 11.96 17.70
N LYS A 305 -30.58 12.58 17.55
CA LYS A 305 -30.34 13.63 16.54
C LYS A 305 -30.53 13.11 15.11
N ARG A 306 -29.98 11.94 14.78
CA ARG A 306 -30.16 11.29 13.47
C ARG A 306 -31.64 11.00 13.18
N THR A 307 -32.39 10.55 14.20
CA THR A 307 -33.84 10.30 14.08
C THR A 307 -34.64 11.59 13.85
N ASN A 308 -34.27 12.68 14.50
CA ASN A 308 -34.94 13.98 14.35
C ASN A 308 -34.59 14.68 13.02
N GLN A 309 -33.34 14.61 12.54
CA GLN A 309 -32.93 15.19 11.26
C GLN A 309 -33.53 14.46 10.04
N ALA A 310 -33.83 13.16 10.16
CA ALA A 310 -34.58 12.44 9.12
C ALA A 310 -36.02 12.94 8.91
N SER A 311 -36.55 13.78 9.83
CA SER A 311 -37.92 14.33 9.76
C SER A 311 -38.02 15.78 9.26
N VAL A 312 -36.90 16.47 9.00
CA VAL A 312 -36.87 17.87 8.53
C VAL A 312 -35.87 17.99 7.37
N GLY A 313 -36.37 18.33 6.17
CA GLY A 313 -35.62 18.26 4.91
C GLY A 313 -34.40 19.18 4.76
N PHE A 314 -33.44 18.69 3.98
CA PHE A 314 -32.34 19.35 3.22
C PHE A 314 -31.70 20.65 3.76
N GLY A 315 -30.40 20.60 4.04
CA GLY A 315 -29.53 21.79 4.17
C GLY A 315 -28.05 21.48 4.44
N THR A 316 -27.25 21.45 3.37
CA THR A 316 -25.86 21.96 3.21
C THR A 316 -24.84 21.90 4.37
N SER A 317 -23.64 21.37 4.11
CA SER A 317 -22.38 22.14 4.10
C SER A 317 -21.20 21.26 3.68
N ASN A 318 -20.50 21.66 2.60
CA ASN A 318 -19.23 21.10 2.16
C ASN A 318 -18.10 21.70 3.03
N THR A 319 -17.37 20.87 3.75
CA THR A 319 -16.02 21.19 4.23
C THR A 319 -15.05 20.16 3.67
N ILE A 320 -14.16 20.66 2.81
CA ILE A 320 -13.08 19.91 2.17
C ILE A 320 -12.05 19.58 3.26
N SER A 321 -12.06 18.35 3.76
CA SER A 321 -10.98 17.84 4.61
C SER A 321 -9.87 17.29 3.69
N GLY A 322 -8.73 17.98 3.67
CA GLY A 322 -7.51 17.62 2.94
C GLY A 322 -6.67 16.54 3.63
N VAL A 323 -7.23 15.78 4.57
CA VAL A 323 -6.54 14.64 5.17
C VAL A 323 -6.71 13.46 4.23
N ALA A 324 -5.62 12.92 3.72
CA ALA A 324 -5.64 11.70 2.94
C ALA A 324 -6.43 10.63 3.73
N GLU A 325 -7.63 10.35 3.22
CA GLU A 325 -8.68 9.56 3.86
C GLU A 325 -8.28 8.08 3.80
N TRP A 326 -7.32 7.68 4.61
CA TRP A 326 -6.76 6.31 4.61
C TRP A 326 -7.62 5.31 5.40
N THR A 327 -8.88 5.63 5.70
CA THR A 327 -9.77 4.74 6.43
C THR A 327 -11.22 4.91 6.03
N ILE A 328 -11.56 4.50 4.80
CA ILE A 328 -12.93 4.08 4.51
C ILE A 328 -13.10 2.67 5.10
N VAL A 329 -13.37 2.58 6.39
CA VAL A 329 -14.28 1.51 6.85
C VAL A 329 -15.63 1.95 6.32
N LEU A 330 -16.27 1.11 5.50
CA LEU A 330 -17.61 1.41 5.03
C LEU A 330 -18.52 1.27 6.27
N ASP A 331 -19.02 2.40 6.77
CA ASP A 331 -19.88 2.56 7.96
C ASP A 331 -21.23 1.80 7.87
N ASP A 332 -21.39 0.84 6.96
CA ASP A 332 -22.67 0.21 6.61
C ASP A 332 -22.78 -1.30 6.93
N GLU A 333 -21.94 -1.83 7.81
CA GLU A 333 -22.06 -3.22 8.28
C GLU A 333 -22.90 -3.28 9.57
N ASP A 334 -24.23 -3.24 9.44
CA ASP A 334 -25.03 -4.09 10.32
C ASP A 334 -24.60 -5.53 9.98
N ALA A 335 -23.95 -6.23 10.93
CA ALA A 335 -23.38 -7.55 10.66
C ALA A 335 -24.42 -8.56 10.12
N GLU A 336 -25.71 -8.31 10.39
CA GLU A 336 -26.82 -9.09 9.87
C GLU A 336 -27.31 -8.68 8.47
N GLU A 337 -27.09 -7.44 8.02
CA GLU A 337 -27.55 -6.98 6.70
C GLU A 337 -26.53 -7.30 5.61
N ARG A 338 -26.91 -8.20 4.69
CA ARG A 338 -26.09 -8.52 3.52
C ARG A 338 -26.20 -7.41 2.48
N ARG A 339 -25.07 -6.87 2.05
CA ARG A 339 -25.00 -5.71 1.15
C ARG A 339 -24.16 -5.97 -0.09
N ASN A 340 -24.61 -5.43 -1.20
CA ASN A 340 -23.87 -5.33 -2.45
C ASN A 340 -23.17 -3.97 -2.51
N ARG A 341 -21.97 -3.96 -3.09
CA ARG A 341 -21.17 -2.74 -3.24
C ARG A 341 -20.55 -2.71 -4.63
N ALA A 342 -20.67 -1.60 -5.33
CA ALA A 342 -20.16 -1.44 -6.70
C ALA A 342 -19.35 -0.16 -6.86
N LEU A 343 -18.43 -0.17 -7.81
CA LEU A 343 -17.89 1.05 -8.39
C LEU A 343 -18.76 1.43 -9.60
N VAL A 344 -19.24 2.67 -9.61
CA VAL A 344 -19.85 3.31 -10.78
C VAL A 344 -18.97 4.49 -11.15
N PHE A 345 -18.66 4.69 -12.43
CA PHE A 345 -17.95 5.91 -12.82
C PHE A 345 -18.46 6.51 -14.11
N VAL A 346 -18.42 7.84 -14.19
CA VAL A 346 -18.73 8.61 -15.40
C VAL A 346 -17.50 8.64 -16.29
N LYS A 347 -17.66 8.17 -17.52
CA LYS A 347 -16.58 8.05 -18.51
C LYS A 347 -16.14 9.44 -19.00
N PRO A 348 -14.89 9.60 -19.48
CA PRO A 348 -14.36 10.92 -19.85
C PRO A 348 -15.22 11.72 -20.83
N HIS A 349 -15.78 11.07 -21.86
CA HIS A 349 -16.62 11.76 -22.88
C HIS A 349 -17.93 12.33 -22.32
N ALA A 350 -18.39 11.85 -21.17
CA ALA A 350 -19.65 12.25 -20.54
C ALA A 350 -19.45 12.89 -19.17
N ASN A 351 -18.21 13.13 -18.71
CA ASN A 351 -17.95 13.62 -17.35
C ASN A 351 -18.18 15.14 -17.21
N THR A 352 -19.37 15.59 -17.57
CA THR A 352 -19.86 16.97 -17.39
C THR A 352 -20.50 17.12 -16.00
N PRO A 353 -20.59 18.35 -15.44
CA PRO A 353 -21.36 18.60 -14.22
C PRO A 353 -22.80 18.06 -14.30
N GLU A 354 -23.47 18.24 -15.42
CA GLU A 354 -24.86 17.83 -15.65
C GLU A 354 -25.02 16.31 -15.65
N THR A 355 -24.09 15.59 -16.29
CA THR A 355 -24.11 14.12 -16.28
C THR A 355 -23.81 13.56 -14.89
N ARG A 356 -22.89 14.19 -14.14
CA ARG A 356 -22.60 13.78 -12.75
C ARG A 356 -23.82 13.97 -11.85
N ALA A 357 -24.48 15.12 -11.95
CA ALA A 357 -25.71 15.39 -11.22
C ALA A 357 -26.81 14.38 -11.57
N LEU A 358 -27.00 14.04 -12.85
CA LEU A 358 -27.92 13.00 -13.29
C LEU A 358 -27.58 11.63 -12.69
N VAL A 359 -26.29 11.28 -12.64
CA VAL A 359 -25.82 10.01 -12.10
C VAL A 359 -26.07 9.93 -10.59
N GLU A 360 -25.68 10.96 -9.85
CA GLU A 360 -25.90 11.07 -8.40
C GLU A 360 -27.40 11.01 -8.08
N GLU A 361 -28.23 11.81 -8.77
CA GLU A 361 -29.68 11.83 -8.58
C GLU A 361 -30.30 10.44 -8.79
N ARG A 362 -29.98 9.79 -9.92
CA ARG A 362 -30.57 8.48 -10.25
C ARG A 362 -30.12 7.38 -9.30
N LEU A 363 -28.87 7.43 -8.81
CA LEU A 363 -28.36 6.52 -7.79
C LEU A 363 -29.09 6.75 -6.46
N MET A 364 -29.18 7.99 -5.98
CA MET A 364 -29.84 8.34 -4.72
C MET A 364 -31.35 8.10 -4.72
N GLN A 365 -32.03 8.18 -5.88
CA GLN A 365 -33.45 7.83 -6.03
C GLN A 365 -33.72 6.32 -5.94
N THR A 366 -32.68 5.48 -6.01
CA THR A 366 -32.85 4.03 -5.95
C THR A 366 -33.01 3.57 -4.50
N ARG A 367 -34.11 2.87 -4.20
CA ARG A 367 -34.42 2.41 -2.83
C ARG A 367 -33.26 1.63 -2.21
N GLY A 368 -32.78 2.11 -1.06
CA GLY A 368 -31.71 1.48 -0.28
C GLY A 368 -30.29 1.73 -0.81
N MET A 369 -30.14 2.45 -1.92
CA MET A 369 -28.83 2.79 -2.49
C MET A 369 -28.21 3.96 -1.71
N GLN A 370 -26.93 3.82 -1.37
CA GLN A 370 -26.11 4.84 -0.74
C GLN A 370 -24.87 5.08 -1.61
N ILE A 371 -24.52 6.35 -1.83
CA ILE A 371 -23.20 6.72 -2.33
C ILE A 371 -22.30 6.85 -1.11
N VAL A 372 -21.40 5.87 -0.92
CA VAL A 372 -20.54 5.80 0.26
C VAL A 372 -19.33 6.70 0.13
N SER A 373 -18.77 6.83 -1.08
CA SER A 373 -17.70 7.77 -1.36
C SER A 373 -17.63 8.15 -2.83
N GLN A 374 -16.91 9.24 -3.12
CA GLN A 374 -16.69 9.75 -4.46
C GLN A 374 -15.21 10.07 -4.66
N ARG A 375 -14.69 9.84 -5.87
CA ARG A 375 -13.31 10.19 -6.23
C ARG A 375 -13.21 10.70 -7.65
N HIS A 376 -12.45 11.77 -7.87
CA HIS A 376 -12.08 12.22 -9.21
C HIS A 376 -10.69 11.69 -9.59
N VAL A 377 -10.59 11.07 -10.77
CA VAL A 377 -9.34 10.49 -11.28
C VAL A 377 -9.02 11.15 -12.62
N PHE A 378 -7.85 11.77 -12.72
CA PHE A 378 -7.42 12.52 -13.91
C PHE A 378 -6.63 11.64 -14.87
N GLY A 379 -6.67 11.94 -16.18
CA GLY A 379 -6.07 11.11 -17.21
C GLY A 379 -4.57 10.88 -17.06
N GLY A 380 -3.84 11.87 -16.54
CA GLY A 380 -2.42 11.71 -16.16
C GLY A 380 -2.20 10.60 -15.12
N GLU A 381 -3.07 10.51 -14.10
CA GLU A 381 -3.02 9.43 -13.09
C GLU A 381 -3.35 8.08 -13.73
N ILE A 382 -4.40 8.03 -14.56
CA ILE A 382 -4.83 6.83 -15.28
C ILE A 382 -3.69 6.27 -16.14
N ALA A 383 -3.00 7.14 -16.88
CA ALA A 383 -1.87 6.77 -17.73
C ALA A 383 -0.65 6.32 -16.92
N ALA A 384 -0.25 7.10 -15.90
CA ALA A 384 0.91 6.81 -15.06
C ALA A 384 0.76 5.47 -14.32
N GLN A 385 -0.43 5.19 -13.78
CA GLN A 385 -0.70 3.96 -13.04
C GLN A 385 -1.15 2.79 -13.93
N GLN A 386 -1.26 3.00 -15.24
CA GLN A 386 -1.74 2.03 -16.23
C GLN A 386 -3.11 1.45 -15.84
N LEU A 387 -4.02 2.29 -15.33
CA LEU A 387 -5.32 1.85 -14.77
C LEU A 387 -6.14 1.11 -15.81
N MET A 388 -6.19 1.57 -17.06
CA MET A 388 -6.94 0.90 -18.13
C MET A 388 -6.39 -0.51 -18.45
N TYR A 389 -5.06 -0.68 -18.39
CA TYR A 389 -4.43 -1.99 -18.58
C TYR A 389 -4.74 -2.93 -17.40
N LYS A 390 -4.79 -2.42 -16.17
CA LYS A 390 -5.09 -3.21 -14.97
C LYS A 390 -6.58 -3.57 -14.87
N HIS A 391 -7.47 -2.61 -15.13
CA HIS A 391 -8.92 -2.77 -15.08
C HIS A 391 -9.39 -3.73 -16.19
N TYR A 392 -9.02 -3.47 -17.45
CA TYR A 392 -9.39 -4.34 -18.58
C TYR A 392 -8.37 -5.45 -18.87
N ARG A 393 -7.72 -6.01 -17.83
CA ARG A 393 -6.54 -6.89 -17.93
C ARG A 393 -6.58 -7.92 -19.06
N THR A 394 -7.67 -8.68 -19.16
CA THR A 394 -7.82 -9.74 -20.18
C THR A 394 -7.97 -9.15 -21.58
N ILE A 395 -8.80 -8.13 -21.75
CA ILE A 395 -9.00 -7.40 -23.02
C ILE A 395 -7.69 -6.79 -23.48
N ALA A 396 -6.98 -6.10 -22.59
CA ALA A 396 -5.69 -5.46 -22.85
C ALA A 396 -4.62 -6.47 -23.28
N ARG A 397 -4.58 -7.64 -22.62
CA ARG A 397 -3.65 -8.72 -22.99
C ARG A 397 -3.94 -9.26 -24.38
N TYR A 398 -5.21 -9.50 -24.73
CA TYR A 398 -5.60 -9.97 -26.06
C TYR A 398 -5.49 -8.91 -27.14
N ALA A 399 -5.61 -7.62 -26.81
CA ALA A 399 -5.42 -6.51 -27.74
C ALA A 399 -3.95 -6.25 -28.07
N VAL A 400 -3.03 -6.49 -27.13
CA VAL A 400 -1.63 -6.04 -27.25
C VAL A 400 -0.62 -7.19 -27.31
N LYS A 401 -0.70 -8.18 -26.40
CA LYS A 401 0.43 -9.09 -26.13
C LYS A 401 0.22 -10.52 -26.60
N VAL A 402 -1.01 -11.02 -26.56
CA VAL A 402 -1.30 -12.43 -26.83
C VAL A 402 -1.53 -12.62 -28.33
N SER A 403 -0.85 -13.62 -28.89
CA SER A 403 -1.10 -14.04 -30.27
C SER A 403 -2.53 -14.59 -30.41
N PRO A 404 -3.29 -14.25 -31.46
CA PRO A 404 -4.62 -14.80 -31.70
C PRO A 404 -4.69 -16.33 -31.69
N MET A 405 -3.61 -17.02 -32.09
CA MET A 405 -3.52 -18.48 -32.05
C MET A 405 -3.53 -19.06 -30.63
N SER A 406 -3.16 -18.26 -29.62
CA SER A 406 -3.10 -18.66 -28.22
C SER A 406 -4.39 -18.37 -27.44
N ILE A 407 -5.40 -17.77 -28.08
CA ILE A 407 -6.71 -17.53 -27.45
C ILE A 407 -7.48 -18.85 -27.40
N ASN A 408 -7.89 -19.27 -26.21
CA ASN A 408 -8.72 -20.46 -26.04
C ASN A 408 -10.16 -20.17 -26.48
N VAL A 409 -10.50 -20.58 -27.70
CA VAL A 409 -11.86 -20.46 -28.24
C VAL A 409 -12.58 -21.80 -28.10
N SER A 410 -13.71 -21.82 -27.40
CA SER A 410 -14.54 -23.01 -27.21
C SER A 410 -15.06 -23.57 -28.53
N THR A 411 -15.38 -24.87 -28.57
CA THR A 411 -15.96 -25.52 -29.78
C THR A 411 -17.22 -24.81 -30.26
N GLN A 412 -18.09 -24.39 -29.34
CA GLN A 412 -19.30 -23.62 -29.64
C GLN A 412 -18.97 -22.27 -30.28
N ASN A 413 -18.04 -21.49 -29.71
CA ASN A 413 -17.68 -20.19 -30.27
C ASN A 413 -16.96 -20.30 -31.61
N ARG A 414 -16.22 -21.39 -31.86
CA ARG A 414 -15.66 -21.68 -33.20
C ARG A 414 -16.75 -21.95 -34.23
N ALA A 415 -17.84 -22.62 -33.84
CA ALA A 415 -18.99 -22.86 -34.72
C ALA A 415 -19.72 -21.55 -35.02
N LEU A 416 -20.01 -20.74 -34.00
CA LEU A 416 -20.63 -19.43 -34.18
C LEU A 416 -19.76 -18.49 -35.03
N PHE A 417 -18.43 -18.50 -34.83
CA PHE A 417 -17.50 -17.75 -35.67
C PHE A 417 -17.60 -18.15 -37.14
N LYS A 418 -17.65 -19.46 -37.42
CA LYS A 418 -17.81 -19.97 -38.79
C LYS A 418 -19.16 -19.58 -39.40
N GLU A 419 -20.23 -19.62 -38.62
CA GLU A 419 -21.57 -19.20 -39.05
C GLU A 419 -21.61 -17.71 -39.39
N LEU A 420 -21.06 -16.86 -38.52
CA LEU A 420 -21.10 -15.41 -38.69
C LEU A 420 -20.17 -14.91 -39.82
N PHE A 421 -18.95 -15.43 -39.89
CA PHE A 421 -17.90 -14.92 -40.79
C PHE A 421 -17.66 -15.80 -42.03
N GLY A 422 -18.27 -16.98 -42.12
CA GLY A 422 -18.15 -17.88 -43.27
C GLY A 422 -16.82 -18.63 -43.36
N ILE A 423 -15.97 -18.58 -42.34
CA ILE A 423 -14.65 -19.22 -42.31
C ILE A 423 -14.39 -19.89 -40.95
N ALA A 424 -13.77 -21.07 -40.94
CA ALA A 424 -13.41 -21.73 -39.70
C ALA A 424 -12.34 -20.93 -38.92
N TRP A 425 -12.48 -20.81 -37.60
CA TRP A 425 -11.51 -20.08 -36.75
C TRP A 425 -10.06 -20.48 -37.00
N LYS A 426 -9.78 -21.79 -37.06
CA LYS A 426 -8.43 -22.32 -37.32
C LYS A 426 -7.89 -21.87 -38.67
N GLU A 427 -8.74 -21.83 -39.70
CA GLU A 427 -8.36 -21.38 -41.04
C GLU A 427 -8.07 -19.88 -41.06
N ALA A 428 -8.91 -19.06 -40.41
CA ALA A 428 -8.69 -17.62 -40.29
C ALA A 428 -7.34 -17.32 -39.62
N VAL A 429 -7.04 -17.95 -38.49
CA VAL A 429 -5.76 -17.77 -37.77
C VAL A 429 -4.58 -18.30 -38.58
N CYS A 430 -4.66 -19.52 -39.13
CA CYS A 430 -3.56 -20.12 -39.91
C CYS A 430 -3.27 -19.35 -41.20
N SER A 431 -4.25 -18.65 -41.77
CA SER A 431 -4.06 -17.78 -42.94
C SER A 431 -3.42 -16.43 -42.61
N GLY A 432 -3.08 -16.14 -41.35
CA GLY A 432 -2.48 -14.87 -40.93
C GLY A 432 -3.43 -13.67 -40.96
N ARG A 433 -4.74 -13.92 -41.15
CA ARG A 433 -5.79 -12.88 -41.27
C ARG A 433 -6.36 -12.41 -39.93
N VAL A 434 -5.90 -12.95 -38.80
CA VAL A 434 -6.38 -12.54 -37.48
C VAL A 434 -5.27 -11.78 -36.77
N TRP A 435 -5.52 -10.52 -36.44
CA TRP A 435 -4.58 -9.63 -35.77
C TRP A 435 -5.15 -9.19 -34.42
N ASN A 436 -4.29 -9.00 -33.43
CA ASN A 436 -4.69 -8.20 -32.27
C ASN A 436 -4.64 -6.70 -32.63
N ALA A 437 -5.25 -5.85 -31.81
CA ALA A 437 -5.34 -4.41 -32.07
C ALA A 437 -3.97 -3.75 -32.31
N GLU A 438 -2.95 -4.10 -31.52
CA GLU A 438 -1.59 -3.56 -31.67
C GLU A 438 -0.97 -3.98 -33.02
N THR A 439 -1.11 -5.25 -33.40
CA THR A 439 -0.64 -5.74 -34.70
C THR A 439 -1.39 -5.05 -35.84
N ALA A 440 -2.69 -4.79 -35.67
CA ALA A 440 -3.48 -4.06 -36.66
C ALA A 440 -3.01 -2.62 -36.84
N ILE A 441 -2.70 -1.89 -35.76
CA ILE A 441 -2.12 -0.53 -35.81
C ILE A 441 -0.85 -0.53 -36.67
N HIS A 442 0.10 -1.40 -36.36
CA HIS A 442 1.37 -1.46 -37.09
C HIS A 442 1.20 -1.93 -38.54
N THR A 443 0.39 -2.98 -38.76
CA THR A 443 0.24 -3.60 -40.09
C THR A 443 -0.58 -2.73 -41.05
N LEU A 444 -1.48 -1.88 -40.54
CA LEU A 444 -2.27 -0.94 -41.33
C LEU A 444 -1.55 0.40 -41.58
N GLY A 445 -0.25 0.50 -41.23
CA GLY A 445 0.57 1.67 -41.53
C GLY A 445 0.71 2.66 -40.37
N GLU A 446 0.83 2.16 -39.14
CA GLU A 446 0.97 2.97 -37.92
C GLU A 446 -0.23 3.90 -37.68
N ILE A 447 -1.45 3.41 -37.98
CA ILE A 447 -2.67 4.19 -37.78
C ILE A 447 -2.89 4.49 -36.29
N SER A 448 -3.48 5.63 -36.00
CA SER A 448 -3.84 6.03 -34.64
C SER A 448 -4.90 5.10 -34.04
N ALA A 449 -4.98 5.09 -32.71
CA ALA A 449 -6.03 4.38 -31.99
C ALA A 449 -7.45 4.85 -32.37
N VAL A 450 -7.59 6.14 -32.71
CA VAL A 450 -8.86 6.73 -33.16
C VAL A 450 -9.25 6.20 -34.55
N GLU A 451 -8.30 6.11 -35.48
CA GLU A 451 -8.54 5.53 -36.81
C GLU A 451 -8.92 4.06 -36.71
N LEU A 452 -8.20 3.26 -35.92
CA LEU A 452 -8.54 1.85 -35.70
C LEU A 452 -9.94 1.70 -35.08
N TYR A 453 -10.30 2.55 -34.12
CA TYR A 453 -11.64 2.55 -33.53
C TYR A 453 -12.72 2.95 -34.53
N GLY A 454 -12.46 3.91 -35.42
CA GLY A 454 -13.35 4.26 -36.52
C GLY A 454 -13.61 3.08 -37.45
N MET A 455 -12.55 2.34 -37.82
CA MET A 455 -12.67 1.10 -38.60
C MET A 455 -13.48 0.04 -37.86
N TRP A 456 -13.19 -0.18 -36.57
CA TRP A 456 -13.94 -1.11 -35.71
C TRP A 456 -15.43 -0.74 -35.62
N GLY A 457 -15.75 0.53 -35.40
CA GLY A 457 -17.12 1.03 -35.28
C GLY A 457 -17.93 0.92 -36.57
N SER A 458 -17.27 0.91 -37.73
CA SER A 458 -17.90 0.71 -39.03
C SER A 458 -18.24 -0.75 -39.36
N CYS A 459 -17.74 -1.71 -38.55
CA CYS A 459 -17.93 -3.13 -38.80
C CYS A 459 -19.37 -3.57 -38.49
N THR A 460 -20.04 -4.22 -39.44
CA THR A 460 -21.39 -4.79 -39.25
C THR A 460 -21.38 -6.16 -38.58
N LYS A 461 -20.24 -6.86 -38.59
CA LYS A 461 -20.07 -8.19 -37.98
C LYS A 461 -19.04 -8.15 -36.86
N THR A 462 -19.53 -8.26 -35.63
CA THR A 462 -18.70 -8.37 -34.42
C THR A 462 -19.19 -9.52 -33.53
N MET A 463 -18.30 -10.12 -32.74
CA MET A 463 -18.60 -11.28 -31.90
C MET A 463 -17.71 -11.32 -30.65
N LYS A 464 -18.26 -11.74 -29.48
CA LYS A 464 -17.46 -12.18 -28.33
C LYS A 464 -16.95 -13.60 -28.61
N LEU A 465 -15.65 -13.72 -28.89
CA LEU A 465 -14.98 -14.97 -29.24
C LEU A 465 -14.64 -15.83 -28.01
N ALA A 466 -14.20 -15.17 -26.93
CA ALA A 466 -13.92 -15.75 -25.62
C ALA A 466 -14.08 -14.65 -24.56
N SER A 467 -13.94 -14.99 -23.28
CA SER A 467 -13.96 -13.97 -22.22
C SER A 467 -12.87 -12.93 -22.44
N GLY A 468 -13.25 -11.65 -22.57
CA GLY A 468 -12.34 -10.55 -22.89
C GLY A 468 -11.78 -10.54 -24.33
N ALA A 469 -12.20 -11.43 -25.22
CA ALA A 469 -11.80 -11.44 -26.63
C ALA A 469 -13.01 -11.16 -27.53
N TYR A 470 -13.02 -10.00 -28.18
CA TYR A 470 -14.01 -9.61 -29.16
C TYR A 470 -13.35 -9.51 -30.53
N VAL A 471 -14.03 -9.99 -31.57
CA VAL A 471 -13.52 -9.98 -32.95
C VAL A 471 -14.46 -9.19 -33.84
N ALA A 472 -13.89 -8.37 -34.72
CA ALA A 472 -14.58 -7.66 -35.79
C ALA A 472 -13.96 -7.99 -37.14
N GLN A 473 -14.77 -8.06 -38.21
CA GLN A 473 -14.27 -8.26 -39.57
C GLN A 473 -14.08 -6.92 -40.28
N PHE A 474 -12.84 -6.64 -40.67
CA PHE A 474 -12.46 -5.47 -41.46
C PHE A 474 -12.54 -5.87 -42.94
N LEU A 475 -13.68 -5.56 -43.56
CA LEU A 475 -14.05 -6.08 -44.89
C LEU A 475 -13.10 -5.63 -46.00
N ASN A 476 -12.66 -4.37 -45.97
CA ASN A 476 -11.80 -3.78 -47.00
C ASN A 476 -10.40 -4.38 -46.96
N GLU A 477 -9.89 -4.63 -45.76
CA GLU A 477 -8.56 -5.18 -45.47
C GLU A 477 -8.56 -6.71 -45.49
N LYS A 478 -9.76 -7.33 -45.49
CA LYS A 478 -9.98 -8.80 -45.46
C LYS A 478 -9.34 -9.48 -44.25
N VAL A 479 -9.35 -8.80 -43.10
CA VAL A 479 -8.79 -9.30 -41.84
C VAL A 479 -9.82 -9.30 -40.71
N PHE A 480 -9.47 -9.97 -39.63
CA PHE A 480 -10.20 -10.00 -38.37
C PHE A 480 -9.34 -9.34 -37.30
N VAL A 481 -9.86 -8.34 -36.61
CA VAL A 481 -9.14 -7.65 -35.54
C VAL A 481 -9.72 -8.06 -34.20
N ILE A 482 -8.87 -8.38 -33.23
CA ILE A 482 -9.24 -8.67 -31.85
C ILE A 482 -9.14 -7.39 -31.01
N ASN A 483 -10.23 -7.03 -30.34
CA ASN A 483 -10.33 -5.89 -29.41
C ASN A 483 -9.86 -4.55 -29.99
N GLY A 484 -10.19 -4.25 -31.26
CA GLY A 484 -9.73 -3.03 -31.95
C GLY A 484 -10.18 -1.71 -31.32
N PHE A 485 -11.18 -1.73 -30.43
CA PHE A 485 -11.61 -0.58 -29.63
C PHE A 485 -10.71 -0.29 -28.41
N TYR A 486 -9.89 -1.25 -27.96
CA TYR A 486 -9.14 -1.10 -26.71
C TYR A 486 -8.07 0.00 -26.76
N PRO A 487 -7.27 0.16 -27.83
CA PRO A 487 -6.33 1.27 -27.93
C PRO A 487 -7.02 2.63 -27.75
N TYR A 488 -8.20 2.81 -28.33
CA TYR A 488 -9.00 4.04 -28.16
C TYR A 488 -9.41 4.26 -26.71
N LEU A 489 -9.89 3.23 -26.00
CA LEU A 489 -10.21 3.34 -24.57
C LEU A 489 -8.98 3.70 -23.73
N ARG A 490 -7.84 3.06 -23.99
CA ARG A 490 -6.58 3.36 -23.29
C ARG A 490 -6.18 4.83 -23.47
N ASP A 491 -6.22 5.31 -24.71
CA ASP A 491 -5.70 6.64 -25.06
C ASP A 491 -6.66 7.75 -24.61
N THR A 492 -7.98 7.56 -24.76
CA THR A 492 -8.99 8.55 -24.33
C THR A 492 -9.07 8.72 -22.82
N TYR A 493 -8.91 7.64 -22.04
CA TYR A 493 -8.87 7.74 -20.58
C TYR A 493 -7.53 8.28 -20.08
N GLY A 494 -6.44 8.06 -20.82
CA GLY A 494 -5.11 8.58 -20.49
C GLY A 494 -4.83 10.01 -20.96
N ALA A 495 -5.73 10.62 -21.73
CA ALA A 495 -5.54 11.96 -22.27
C ALA A 495 -5.43 13.01 -21.16
N GLN A 496 -4.63 14.07 -21.37
CA GLN A 496 -4.34 15.08 -20.33
C GLN A 496 -5.60 15.79 -19.79
N ASN A 497 -6.63 15.95 -20.62
CA ASN A 497 -7.91 16.56 -20.25
C ASN A 497 -8.96 15.53 -19.80
N ALA A 498 -8.65 14.24 -19.81
CA ALA A 498 -9.58 13.21 -19.37
C ALA A 498 -9.79 13.30 -17.86
N LYS A 499 -11.05 13.14 -17.44
CA LYS A 499 -11.42 13.05 -16.04
C LYS A 499 -12.48 11.97 -15.90
N VAL A 500 -12.31 11.11 -14.91
CA VAL A 500 -13.31 10.12 -14.50
C VAL A 500 -13.82 10.51 -13.12
N THR A 501 -15.13 10.41 -12.90
CA THR A 501 -15.72 10.58 -11.56
C THR A 501 -16.25 9.24 -11.11
N CYS A 502 -15.64 8.69 -10.07
CA CYS A 502 -15.98 7.41 -9.45
C CYS A 502 -16.91 7.64 -8.27
N TYR A 503 -17.90 6.76 -8.14
CA TYR A 503 -18.83 6.66 -7.02
C TYR A 503 -18.75 5.23 -6.50
N LEU A 504 -18.43 5.11 -5.21
CA LEU A 504 -18.61 3.85 -4.49
C LEU A 504 -20.04 3.82 -3.98
N VAL A 505 -20.82 2.85 -4.45
CA VAL A 505 -22.21 2.68 -4.06
C VAL A 505 -22.40 1.40 -3.25
N SER A 506 -23.34 1.44 -2.32
CA SER A 506 -23.71 0.31 -1.47
C SER A 506 -25.22 0.21 -1.32
N TRP A 507 -25.76 -1.02 -1.30
CA TRP A 507 -27.18 -1.25 -1.08
C TRP A 507 -27.44 -2.64 -0.46
N PRO A 508 -28.53 -2.80 0.32
CA PRO A 508 -28.95 -4.11 0.82
C PRO A 508 -29.27 -5.07 -0.33
N GLU A 509 -28.81 -6.32 -0.24
CA GLU A 509 -29.12 -7.36 -1.23
C GLU A 509 -30.64 -7.58 -1.40
N ALA A 510 -31.41 -7.32 -0.35
CA ALA A 510 -32.87 -7.41 -0.33
C ALA A 510 -33.57 -6.29 -1.11
N CYS A 511 -32.92 -5.14 -1.32
CA CYS A 511 -33.50 -4.00 -2.02
C CYS A 511 -33.34 -4.11 -3.54
N MET A 512 -32.21 -4.66 -4.01
CA MET A 512 -31.90 -4.78 -5.43
C MET A 512 -30.87 -5.89 -5.70
N THR A 513 -31.14 -6.73 -6.70
CA THR A 513 -30.16 -7.72 -7.18
C THR A 513 -29.08 -7.07 -8.02
N TRP A 514 -27.88 -7.65 -8.06
CA TRP A 514 -26.83 -7.19 -9.00
C TRP A 514 -27.30 -7.15 -10.46
N ARG A 515 -28.14 -8.12 -10.88
CA ARG A 515 -28.74 -8.12 -12.21
C ARG A 515 -29.61 -6.88 -12.43
N ALA A 516 -30.54 -6.58 -11.52
CA ALA A 516 -31.40 -5.40 -11.62
C ALA A 516 -30.58 -4.10 -11.57
N PHE A 517 -29.54 -4.03 -10.73
CA PHE A 517 -28.59 -2.92 -10.73
C PHE A 517 -28.00 -2.69 -12.13
N ARG A 518 -27.52 -3.74 -12.81
CA ARG A 518 -26.89 -3.60 -14.13
C ARG A 518 -27.89 -3.38 -15.27
N GLU A 519 -28.98 -4.14 -15.29
CA GLU A 519 -29.93 -4.15 -16.41
C GLU A 519 -30.94 -2.99 -16.33
N GLU A 520 -31.43 -2.65 -15.13
CA GLU A 520 -32.51 -1.67 -14.93
C GLU A 520 -31.98 -0.30 -14.50
N LEU A 521 -31.02 -0.23 -13.56
CA LEU A 521 -30.47 1.04 -13.07
C LEU A 521 -29.40 1.59 -14.01
N ILE A 522 -28.39 0.80 -14.37
CA ILE A 522 -27.31 1.24 -15.27
C ILE A 522 -27.80 1.20 -16.73
N GLY A 523 -28.30 0.05 -17.18
CA GLY A 523 -28.77 -0.19 -18.55
C GLY A 523 -27.75 -0.88 -19.46
N SER A 524 -28.24 -1.39 -20.59
CA SER A 524 -27.44 -2.12 -21.60
C SER A 524 -26.19 -1.35 -22.06
N THR A 525 -25.10 -2.08 -22.29
CA THR A 525 -23.82 -1.53 -22.81
C THR A 525 -23.99 -0.79 -24.13
N ASN A 526 -24.88 -1.26 -25.00
CA ASN A 526 -25.36 -0.45 -26.13
C ASN A 526 -26.51 0.42 -25.65
N PRO A 527 -26.35 1.77 -25.58
CA PRO A 527 -27.40 2.68 -25.13
C PRO A 527 -28.69 2.55 -25.94
N GLY A 528 -28.64 2.16 -27.22
CA GLY A 528 -29.84 1.95 -28.05
C GLY A 528 -30.76 0.84 -27.53
N ASN A 529 -30.24 -0.10 -26.73
CA ASN A 529 -31.01 -1.17 -26.09
C ASN A 529 -31.25 -0.91 -24.59
N ALA A 530 -30.79 0.23 -24.05
CA ALA A 530 -30.97 0.55 -22.64
C ALA A 530 -32.41 1.02 -22.36
N PRO A 531 -33.04 0.58 -21.25
CA PRO A 531 -34.34 1.10 -20.82
C PRO A 531 -34.29 2.63 -20.71
N PRO A 532 -35.32 3.37 -21.15
CA PRO A 532 -35.31 4.84 -21.12
C PRO A 532 -35.01 5.45 -19.74
N ASN A 533 -35.41 4.77 -18.66
CA ASN A 533 -35.20 5.22 -17.28
C ASN A 533 -33.90 4.73 -16.62
N SER A 534 -33.05 4.00 -17.35
CA SER A 534 -31.72 3.61 -16.88
C SER A 534 -30.74 4.77 -17.08
N LEU A 535 -29.60 4.78 -16.39
CA LEU A 535 -28.57 5.81 -16.57
C LEU A 535 -28.13 5.95 -18.03
N ARG A 536 -27.86 4.84 -18.71
CA ARG A 536 -27.49 4.85 -20.13
C ARG A 536 -28.64 5.29 -21.05
N GLY A 537 -29.88 4.96 -20.72
CA GLY A 537 -31.06 5.45 -21.44
C GLY A 537 -31.24 6.96 -21.30
N LEU A 538 -31.14 7.47 -20.07
CA LEU A 538 -31.23 8.89 -19.76
C LEU A 538 -30.10 9.70 -20.42
N ILE A 539 -28.86 9.21 -20.37
CA ILE A 539 -27.72 9.85 -21.04
C ILE A 539 -27.89 9.83 -22.56
N ARG A 540 -28.41 8.74 -23.14
CA ARG A 540 -28.72 8.67 -24.58
C ARG A 540 -29.78 9.70 -24.96
N ASP A 541 -30.87 9.79 -24.22
CA ASP A 541 -32.01 10.62 -24.60
C ASP A 541 -31.75 12.12 -24.34
N ARG A 542 -30.88 12.44 -23.36
CA ARG A 542 -30.57 13.82 -22.93
C ARG A 542 -29.16 14.27 -23.27
N TRP A 543 -28.46 13.59 -24.19
CA TRP A 543 -27.03 13.83 -24.43
C TRP A 543 -26.67 15.29 -24.73
N GLN A 544 -27.51 16.02 -25.48
CA GLN A 544 -27.30 17.44 -25.78
C GLN A 544 -27.46 18.33 -24.55
N GLU A 545 -28.49 18.08 -23.72
CA GLU A 545 -28.73 18.80 -22.47
C GLU A 545 -27.63 18.56 -21.44
N LEU A 546 -27.06 17.35 -21.45
CA LEU A 546 -25.98 16.93 -20.58
C LEU A 546 -24.59 17.42 -21.05
N GLY A 547 -24.50 18.13 -22.17
CA GLY A 547 -23.26 18.71 -22.67
C GLY A 547 -22.31 17.71 -23.36
N LEU A 548 -22.80 16.54 -23.80
CA LEU A 548 -22.00 15.60 -24.58
C LEU A 548 -21.78 16.12 -26.01
N GLN A 549 -20.60 15.89 -26.57
CA GLN A 549 -20.25 16.37 -27.91
C GLN A 549 -20.91 15.59 -29.05
N TYR A 550 -21.29 14.33 -28.80
CA TYR A 550 -21.93 13.44 -29.75
C TYR A 550 -22.82 12.44 -29.00
N PRO A 551 -23.82 11.84 -29.67
CA PRO A 551 -24.69 10.85 -29.05
C PRO A 551 -23.89 9.61 -28.57
N PRO A 552 -24.19 9.06 -27.38
CA PRO A 552 -23.49 7.91 -26.82
C PRO A 552 -23.41 6.69 -27.76
N THR A 553 -22.26 6.03 -27.77
CA THR A 553 -22.02 4.79 -28.54
C THR A 553 -21.93 3.58 -27.62
N THR A 554 -21.70 2.37 -28.16
CA THR A 554 -21.48 1.17 -27.33
C THR A 554 -20.20 1.26 -26.48
N THR A 555 -19.15 1.92 -26.99
CA THR A 555 -17.89 2.16 -26.25
C THR A 555 -18.05 3.36 -25.30
N ASP A 556 -18.59 4.45 -25.84
CA ASP A 556 -18.85 5.71 -25.15
C ASP A 556 -20.31 5.79 -24.70
N ASN A 557 -20.65 4.92 -23.74
CA ASN A 557 -22.01 4.76 -23.22
C ASN A 557 -22.27 5.53 -21.92
N GLY A 558 -21.58 6.64 -21.70
CA GLY A 558 -21.72 7.51 -20.53
C GLY A 558 -21.09 7.01 -19.22
N VAL A 559 -21.41 5.78 -18.82
CA VAL A 559 -21.03 5.23 -17.49
C VAL A 559 -20.48 3.81 -17.53
N HIS A 560 -19.58 3.51 -16.61
CA HIS A 560 -19.16 2.17 -16.21
C HIS A 560 -19.81 1.78 -14.89
N ALA A 561 -20.06 0.49 -14.70
CA ALA A 561 -20.46 -0.09 -13.43
C ALA A 561 -19.89 -1.51 -13.29
N SER A 562 -19.48 -1.88 -12.09
CA SER A 562 -18.97 -3.23 -11.79
C SER A 562 -19.93 -4.34 -12.25
N ALA A 563 -19.40 -5.46 -12.73
CA ALA A 563 -20.23 -6.56 -13.25
C ALA A 563 -20.77 -7.52 -12.16
N GLY A 564 -20.14 -7.51 -10.98
CA GLY A 564 -20.47 -8.35 -9.84
C GLY A 564 -19.53 -8.08 -8.66
N PRO A 565 -19.72 -8.77 -7.52
CA PRO A 565 -19.04 -8.45 -6.26
C PRO A 565 -17.52 -8.67 -6.30
N PHE A 566 -17.05 -9.69 -7.02
CA PHE A 566 -15.61 -9.96 -7.16
C PHE A 566 -14.89 -8.88 -7.98
N GLU A 567 -15.51 -8.48 -9.09
CA GLU A 567 -14.98 -7.42 -9.94
C GLU A 567 -15.05 -6.07 -9.20
N ALA A 568 -16.14 -5.80 -8.50
CA ALA A 568 -16.31 -4.59 -7.70
C ALA A 568 -15.22 -4.44 -6.63
N LEU A 569 -14.85 -5.50 -5.92
CA LEU A 569 -13.74 -5.49 -4.96
C LEU A 569 -12.43 -5.05 -5.63
N LEU A 570 -12.09 -5.64 -6.78
CA LEU A 570 -10.85 -5.32 -7.48
C LEU A 570 -10.89 -3.90 -8.09
N GLU A 571 -12.05 -3.47 -8.57
CA GLU A 571 -12.26 -2.11 -9.07
C GLU A 571 -12.16 -1.06 -7.97
N ARG A 572 -12.74 -1.31 -6.80
CA ARG A 572 -12.60 -0.45 -5.61
C ARG A 572 -11.13 -0.32 -5.21
N HIS A 573 -10.40 -1.43 -5.18
CA HIS A 573 -8.96 -1.39 -4.94
C HIS A 573 -8.19 -0.57 -5.97
N LEU A 574 -8.52 -0.73 -7.26
CA LEU A 574 -7.80 -0.06 -8.35
C LEU A 574 -8.14 1.43 -8.51
N TRP A 575 -9.41 1.81 -8.36
CA TRP A 575 -9.89 3.16 -8.65
C TRP A 575 -10.09 4.01 -7.40
N MET A 576 -10.35 3.42 -6.24
CA MET A 576 -10.57 4.13 -4.97
C MET A 576 -9.38 4.02 -4.01
N HIS A 577 -8.30 3.34 -4.40
CA HIS A 577 -7.12 3.06 -3.57
C HIS A 577 -7.43 2.34 -2.25
N LEU A 578 -8.56 1.62 -2.20
CA LEU A 578 -8.93 0.86 -1.01
C LEU A 578 -8.04 -0.39 -0.89
N PRO A 579 -7.31 -0.57 0.22
CA PRO A 579 -6.52 -1.78 0.41
C PRO A 579 -7.44 -3.01 0.41
N LEU A 580 -7.10 -4.05 -0.37
CA LEU A 580 -7.90 -5.28 -0.41
C LEU A 580 -8.15 -5.87 0.97
N SER A 581 -7.19 -5.74 1.91
CA SER A 581 -7.31 -6.26 3.28
C SER A 581 -8.35 -5.55 4.15
N HIS A 582 -8.78 -4.34 3.77
CA HIS A 582 -9.76 -3.54 4.52
C HIS A 582 -11.11 -3.46 3.82
N ASP A 583 -11.23 -4.01 2.61
CA ASP A 583 -12.52 -4.04 1.92
C ASP A 583 -13.50 -4.95 2.69
N PRO A 584 -14.75 -4.53 2.94
CA PRO A 584 -15.71 -5.32 3.71
C PRO A 584 -15.98 -6.71 3.13
N LEU A 585 -15.86 -6.88 1.80
CA LEU A 585 -15.96 -8.21 1.22
C LEU A 585 -14.79 -9.10 1.70
N THR A 586 -13.55 -8.58 1.71
CA THR A 586 -12.39 -9.34 2.20
C THR A 586 -12.52 -9.66 3.68
N LEU A 587 -13.00 -8.72 4.50
CA LEU A 587 -13.26 -8.94 5.93
C LEU A 587 -14.33 -10.04 6.11
N ARG A 588 -15.42 -10.01 5.36
CA ARG A 588 -16.46 -11.05 5.39
C ARG A 588 -15.96 -12.41 4.91
N LEU A 589 -15.03 -12.45 3.93
CA LEU A 589 -14.37 -13.69 3.54
C LEU A 589 -13.51 -14.23 4.70
N GLN A 590 -12.76 -13.38 5.41
CA GLN A 590 -11.96 -13.78 6.58
C GLN A 590 -12.85 -14.32 7.71
N GLU A 591 -14.00 -13.69 7.99
CA GLU A 591 -14.98 -14.17 8.97
C GLU A 591 -15.56 -15.54 8.59
N CYS A 592 -15.64 -15.84 7.29
CA CYS A 592 -16.01 -17.16 6.77
C CYS A 592 -14.84 -18.17 6.79
N ALA A 593 -13.76 -17.87 7.51
CA ALA A 593 -12.52 -18.64 7.61
C ALA A 593 -11.81 -18.87 6.26
N LEU A 594 -11.96 -17.93 5.31
CA LEU A 594 -11.24 -17.98 4.05
C LEU A 594 -9.83 -17.38 4.17
N THR A 595 -8.83 -18.04 3.59
CA THR A 595 -7.41 -17.61 3.63
C THR A 595 -7.11 -16.40 2.74
N GLY A 596 -8.03 -16.05 1.84
CA GLY A 596 -7.82 -15.04 0.80
C GLY A 596 -6.96 -15.53 -0.39
N ALA A 597 -6.38 -16.73 -0.33
CA ALA A 597 -5.56 -17.28 -1.42
C ALA A 597 -6.34 -17.39 -2.73
N LEU A 598 -7.62 -17.80 -2.67
CA LEU A 598 -8.48 -17.83 -3.85
C LEU A 598 -8.74 -16.44 -4.44
N LEU A 599 -8.88 -15.39 -3.62
CA LEU A 599 -9.11 -14.01 -4.09
C LEU A 599 -7.94 -13.55 -4.98
N TYR A 600 -6.70 -13.73 -4.53
CA TYR A 600 -5.51 -13.39 -5.32
C TYR A 600 -5.37 -14.26 -6.58
N ARG A 601 -5.66 -15.56 -6.48
CA ARG A 601 -5.62 -16.48 -7.63
C ARG A 601 -6.67 -16.12 -8.67
N TRP A 602 -7.90 -15.85 -8.24
CA TRP A 602 -9.04 -15.56 -9.11
C TRP A 602 -8.92 -14.19 -9.78
N ALA A 603 -8.18 -13.23 -9.22
CA ALA A 603 -7.88 -11.94 -9.85
C ALA A 603 -7.07 -12.06 -11.16
N SER A 604 -6.54 -13.25 -11.48
CA SER A 604 -5.93 -13.56 -12.78
C SER A 604 -6.94 -13.98 -13.85
N HIS A 605 -8.23 -14.03 -13.52
CA HIS A 605 -9.34 -14.52 -14.35
C HIS A 605 -9.16 -15.97 -14.88
N PRO A 606 -8.84 -16.95 -14.01
CA PRO A 606 -8.69 -18.33 -14.44
C PRO A 606 -10.02 -18.96 -14.84
N GLU A 607 -9.96 -20.00 -15.67
CA GLU A 607 -11.05 -20.97 -15.78
C GLU A 607 -11.12 -21.80 -14.49
N VAL A 608 -12.32 -21.89 -13.91
CA VAL A 608 -12.58 -22.62 -12.66
C VAL A 608 -13.79 -23.55 -12.82
N MET A 609 -13.89 -24.53 -11.93
CA MET A 609 -15.07 -25.38 -11.76
C MET A 609 -15.63 -25.14 -10.37
N LEU A 610 -16.90 -24.73 -10.27
CA LEU A 610 -17.57 -24.33 -9.03
C LEU A 610 -18.83 -25.20 -8.80
N ARG A 611 -19.32 -25.22 -7.56
CA ARG A 611 -20.51 -25.97 -7.12
C ARG A 611 -20.51 -27.44 -7.57
N GLY A 612 -19.45 -28.17 -7.23
CA GLY A 612 -19.31 -29.59 -7.59
C GLY A 612 -19.27 -29.85 -9.10
N LYS A 613 -18.60 -28.99 -9.88
CA LYS A 613 -18.47 -29.02 -11.35
C LYS A 613 -19.74 -28.69 -12.14
N LYS A 614 -20.79 -28.16 -11.49
CA LYS A 614 -22.01 -27.70 -12.17
C LYS A 614 -21.80 -26.40 -12.95
N LEU A 615 -20.89 -25.56 -12.48
CA LEU A 615 -20.53 -24.30 -13.12
C LEU A 615 -19.07 -24.38 -13.58
N SER A 616 -18.81 -24.14 -14.86
CA SER A 616 -17.46 -24.12 -15.41
C SER A 616 -17.32 -22.98 -16.42
N GLY A 617 -16.21 -22.25 -16.33
CA GLY A 617 -15.97 -21.04 -17.11
C GLY A 617 -14.92 -20.15 -16.45
N CYS A 618 -14.65 -19.00 -17.07
CA CYS A 618 -13.76 -18.01 -16.48
C CYS A 618 -14.43 -17.35 -15.26
N VAL A 619 -13.69 -17.19 -14.17
CA VAL A 619 -14.27 -16.86 -12.86
C VAL A 619 -15.08 -15.56 -12.85
N PHE A 620 -14.65 -14.50 -13.56
CA PHE A 620 -15.44 -13.26 -13.58
C PHE A 620 -16.78 -13.44 -14.30
N ASP A 621 -16.85 -14.21 -15.41
CA ASP A 621 -18.13 -14.46 -16.08
C ASP A 621 -19.04 -15.35 -15.21
N LEU A 622 -18.46 -16.26 -14.41
CA LEU A 622 -19.23 -17.11 -13.50
C LEU A 622 -19.79 -16.34 -12.29
N LEU A 623 -19.09 -15.33 -11.79
CA LEU A 623 -19.50 -14.51 -10.64
C LEU A 623 -20.26 -13.24 -11.04
N GLU A 624 -20.43 -13.00 -12.34
CA GLU A 624 -21.17 -11.87 -12.89
C GLU A 624 -22.64 -11.94 -12.45
N ASN A 625 -23.22 -10.80 -12.07
CA ASN A 625 -24.61 -10.67 -11.56
C ASN A 625 -24.94 -11.46 -10.27
N MET A 626 -23.98 -12.12 -9.62
CA MET A 626 -24.23 -12.80 -8.34
C MET A 626 -24.31 -11.81 -7.18
N GLN A 627 -25.11 -12.13 -6.18
CA GLN A 627 -25.11 -11.40 -4.91
C GLN A 627 -23.77 -11.57 -4.17
N THR A 628 -23.37 -10.57 -3.37
CA THR A 628 -22.14 -10.67 -2.56
C THR A 628 -22.16 -11.93 -1.70
N SER A 629 -23.28 -12.22 -1.04
CA SER A 629 -23.45 -13.41 -0.20
C SER A 629 -23.34 -14.73 -0.98
N GLU A 630 -23.91 -14.80 -2.18
CA GLU A 630 -23.79 -15.97 -3.05
C GLU A 630 -22.33 -16.22 -3.47
N MET A 631 -21.61 -15.14 -3.80
CA MET A 631 -20.20 -15.22 -4.17
C MET A 631 -19.32 -15.64 -2.99
N VAL A 632 -19.58 -15.13 -1.77
CA VAL A 632 -18.91 -15.58 -0.53
C VAL A 632 -19.14 -17.07 -0.30
N ASP A 633 -20.37 -17.56 -0.46
CA ASP A 633 -20.69 -18.99 -0.32
C ASP A 633 -19.93 -19.86 -1.33
N ILE A 634 -19.87 -19.43 -2.59
CA ILE A 634 -19.14 -20.12 -3.66
C ILE A 634 -17.63 -20.12 -3.38
N MET A 635 -17.07 -19.00 -2.91
CA MET A 635 -15.65 -18.91 -2.54
C MET A 635 -15.32 -19.84 -1.37
N ARG A 636 -16.17 -19.85 -0.34
CA ARG A 636 -16.06 -20.74 0.82
C ARG A 636 -16.06 -22.21 0.40
N GLU A 637 -17.03 -22.63 -0.42
CA GLU A 637 -17.08 -24.01 -0.93
C GLU A 637 -15.82 -24.35 -1.74
N ALA A 638 -15.39 -23.46 -2.63
CA ALA A 638 -14.22 -23.68 -3.49
C ALA A 638 -12.91 -23.76 -2.67
N GLU A 639 -12.75 -22.96 -1.63
CA GLU A 639 -11.55 -22.99 -0.80
C GLU A 639 -11.55 -24.22 0.11
N GLN A 640 -12.70 -24.58 0.70
CA GLN A 640 -12.83 -25.82 1.46
C GLN A 640 -12.51 -27.05 0.60
N GLN A 641 -12.97 -27.08 -0.66
CA GLN A 641 -12.59 -28.14 -1.60
C GLN A 641 -11.10 -28.12 -1.91
N THR A 642 -10.50 -26.93 -2.10
CA THR A 642 -9.06 -26.78 -2.33
C THR A 642 -8.25 -27.26 -1.12
N MET A 643 -8.62 -26.84 0.09
CA MET A 643 -7.98 -27.24 1.35
C MET A 643 -8.16 -28.74 1.63
N ALA A 644 -9.33 -29.32 1.34
CA ALA A 644 -9.55 -30.76 1.48
C ALA A 644 -8.69 -31.60 0.50
N LEU A 645 -8.30 -31.03 -0.64
CA LEU A 645 -7.36 -31.62 -1.59
C LEU A 645 -5.90 -31.44 -1.15
N TYR A 646 -5.60 -30.46 -0.29
CA TYR A 646 -4.26 -30.25 0.26
C TYR A 646 -3.93 -31.34 1.30
N LYS A 647 -3.38 -32.45 0.80
CA LYS A 647 -2.66 -33.46 1.60
C LYS A 647 -1.14 -33.32 1.49
N GLU A 648 -0.67 -32.23 0.87
CA GLU A 648 0.74 -32.06 0.53
C GLU A 648 1.56 -31.64 1.75
N THR A 649 2.67 -32.33 1.96
CA THR A 649 3.71 -31.98 2.95
C THR A 649 4.23 -30.57 2.61
N PRO A 650 4.45 -29.67 3.59
CA PRO A 650 4.98 -28.34 3.31
C PRO A 650 6.31 -28.43 2.54
N MET A 651 6.35 -27.80 1.36
CA MET A 651 7.51 -27.75 0.47
C MET A 651 8.02 -26.32 0.37
N ASN A 652 9.32 -26.15 0.48
CA ASN A 652 10.02 -24.94 0.08
C ASN A 652 10.33 -24.98 -1.42
N ARG A 653 10.32 -23.81 -2.07
CA ARG A 653 10.70 -23.64 -3.47
C ARG A 653 11.66 -22.47 -3.62
N ALA A 654 12.69 -22.63 -4.46
CA ALA A 654 13.66 -21.57 -4.75
C ALA A 654 14.04 -21.53 -6.23
N VAL A 655 14.65 -20.42 -6.65
CA VAL A 655 15.31 -20.31 -7.95
C VAL A 655 16.80 -20.09 -7.70
N LEU A 656 17.64 -21.02 -8.17
CA LEU A 656 19.09 -20.88 -8.17
C LEU A 656 19.55 -20.44 -9.56
N ILE A 657 20.39 -19.41 -9.64
CA ILE A 657 20.85 -18.83 -10.90
C ILE A 657 22.38 -18.90 -10.98
N LEU A 658 22.89 -19.61 -11.97
CA LEU A 658 24.30 -19.50 -12.37
C LEU A 658 24.49 -18.22 -13.17
N LYS A 659 25.32 -17.34 -12.61
CA LYS A 659 25.74 -16.07 -13.23
C LYS A 659 26.51 -16.35 -14.53
N PRO A 660 26.54 -15.41 -15.50
CA PRO A 660 27.07 -15.67 -16.85
C PRO A 660 28.47 -16.28 -16.90
N PHE A 661 29.39 -15.81 -16.04
CA PHE A 661 30.76 -16.32 -15.99
C PHE A 661 30.84 -17.80 -15.58
N ALA A 662 29.87 -18.28 -14.79
CA ALA A 662 29.84 -19.64 -14.25
C ALA A 662 29.13 -20.64 -15.16
N VAL A 663 28.55 -20.20 -16.29
CA VAL A 663 27.72 -21.08 -17.11
C VAL A 663 28.56 -21.90 -18.09
N ASN A 664 28.95 -23.09 -17.66
CA ASN A 664 29.47 -24.14 -18.52
C ASN A 664 28.91 -25.52 -18.11
N GLU A 665 29.04 -26.52 -18.98
CA GLU A 665 28.44 -27.84 -18.76
C GLU A 665 29.00 -28.55 -17.51
N ARG A 666 30.28 -28.37 -17.19
CA ARG A 666 30.89 -28.96 -15.98
C ARG A 666 30.29 -28.34 -14.72
N THR A 667 30.13 -27.03 -14.70
CA THR A 667 29.56 -26.29 -13.58
C THR A 667 28.09 -26.60 -13.38
N ILE A 668 27.30 -26.65 -14.46
CA ILE A 668 25.88 -27.04 -14.42
C ILE A 668 25.75 -28.46 -13.83
N ALA A 669 26.54 -29.40 -14.33
CA ALA A 669 26.52 -30.78 -13.86
C ALA A 669 26.92 -30.91 -12.38
N ALA A 670 27.93 -30.17 -11.94
CA ALA A 670 28.38 -30.19 -10.55
C ALA A 670 27.35 -29.61 -9.60
N VAL A 671 26.76 -28.45 -9.92
CA VAL A 671 25.70 -27.83 -9.11
C VAL A 671 24.50 -28.75 -9.01
N LYS A 672 24.06 -29.32 -10.14
CA LYS A 672 22.96 -30.29 -10.17
C LYS A 672 23.24 -31.50 -9.30
N LYS A 673 24.44 -32.09 -9.40
CA LYS A 673 24.86 -33.21 -8.55
C LYS A 673 24.86 -32.85 -7.07
N THR A 674 25.33 -31.65 -6.71
CA THR A 674 25.29 -31.17 -5.32
C THR A 674 23.85 -31.07 -4.81
N LEU A 675 22.95 -30.45 -5.58
CA LEU A 675 21.53 -30.33 -5.23
C LEU A 675 20.86 -31.69 -5.04
N GLU A 676 21.09 -32.63 -5.95
CA GLU A 676 20.59 -34.00 -5.86
C GLU A 676 21.14 -34.72 -4.61
N SER A 677 22.42 -34.53 -4.28
CA SER A 677 23.06 -35.19 -3.13
C SER A 677 22.49 -34.76 -1.77
N VAL A 678 21.93 -33.56 -1.68
CA VAL A 678 21.29 -33.03 -0.46
C VAL A 678 19.77 -33.18 -0.47
N GLY A 679 19.21 -33.89 -1.46
CA GLY A 679 17.78 -34.16 -1.56
C GLY A 679 16.93 -33.00 -2.05
N LEU A 680 17.51 -32.01 -2.74
CA LEU A 680 16.76 -30.95 -3.40
C LEU A 680 16.35 -31.41 -4.80
N LEU A 681 15.05 -31.33 -5.09
CA LEU A 681 14.49 -31.68 -6.40
C LEU A 681 14.62 -30.50 -7.36
N VAL A 682 15.32 -30.69 -8.48
CA VAL A 682 15.28 -29.76 -9.60
C VAL A 682 14.00 -30.01 -10.40
N THR A 683 13.00 -29.15 -10.24
CA THR A 683 11.70 -29.25 -10.92
C THR A 683 11.76 -28.72 -12.35
N ARG A 684 12.66 -27.77 -12.61
CA ARG A 684 12.88 -27.19 -13.92
C ARG A 684 14.30 -26.64 -14.04
N GLU A 685 14.85 -26.72 -15.24
CA GLU A 685 16.10 -26.04 -15.59
C GLU A 685 15.94 -25.30 -16.92
N MET A 686 16.59 -24.15 -17.06
CA MET A 686 16.55 -23.40 -18.32
C MET A 686 17.72 -22.46 -18.51
N SER A 687 18.16 -22.31 -19.76
CA SER A 687 19.04 -21.21 -20.17
C SER A 687 18.20 -19.98 -20.53
N VAL A 688 18.56 -18.83 -19.98
CA VAL A 688 17.97 -17.54 -20.34
C VAL A 688 19.05 -16.69 -20.98
N PHE A 689 18.84 -16.33 -22.24
CA PHE A 689 19.80 -15.56 -23.04
C PHE A 689 19.63 -14.07 -22.84
N SER A 690 20.68 -13.31 -23.12
CA SER A 690 20.80 -11.86 -22.86
C SER A 690 19.58 -11.04 -23.25
N ALA A 691 18.98 -11.27 -24.43
CA ALA A 691 17.77 -10.54 -24.86
C ALA A 691 16.61 -10.64 -23.84
N ARG A 692 16.43 -11.80 -23.23
CA ARG A 692 15.41 -12.01 -22.18
C ARG A 692 15.89 -11.52 -20.82
N ILE A 693 17.18 -11.66 -20.51
CA ILE A 693 17.77 -11.11 -19.28
C ILE A 693 17.60 -9.58 -19.23
N VAL A 694 17.89 -8.88 -20.33
CA VAL A 694 17.70 -7.44 -20.46
C VAL A 694 16.26 -7.07 -20.10
N LYS A 695 15.30 -7.76 -20.70
CA LYS A 695 13.87 -7.51 -20.48
C LYS A 695 13.41 -7.82 -19.05
N CYS A 696 13.89 -8.90 -18.45
CA CYS A 696 13.36 -9.42 -17.19
C CYS A 696 14.14 -8.98 -15.94
N TYR A 697 15.45 -8.76 -16.07
CA TYR A 697 16.35 -8.45 -14.96
C TYR A 697 16.92 -7.03 -15.06
N LEU A 698 17.59 -6.68 -16.17
CA LEU A 698 18.21 -5.34 -16.30
C LEU A 698 17.17 -4.21 -16.39
N ASN A 699 15.95 -4.50 -16.86
CA ASN A 699 14.82 -3.59 -16.85
C ASN A 699 13.86 -3.83 -15.66
N SER A 700 14.28 -4.61 -14.65
CA SER A 700 13.50 -4.77 -13.43
C SER A 700 13.58 -3.49 -12.58
N ALA A 701 12.50 -3.18 -11.85
CA ALA A 701 12.47 -1.97 -11.01
C ALA A 701 13.65 -1.90 -10.02
N ALA A 702 14.07 -3.04 -9.48
CA ALA A 702 15.20 -3.13 -8.56
C ALA A 702 16.54 -2.76 -9.22
N PHE A 703 16.83 -3.33 -10.40
CA PHE A 703 18.07 -3.01 -11.12
C PHE A 703 18.05 -1.59 -11.71
N CYS A 704 16.89 -1.13 -12.20
CA CYS A 704 16.72 0.26 -12.66
C CYS A 704 16.95 1.28 -11.53
N ALA A 705 16.55 0.98 -10.30
CA ALA A 705 16.84 1.84 -9.15
C ALA A 705 18.34 1.97 -8.88
N ALA A 706 19.08 0.85 -8.86
CA ALA A 706 20.54 0.87 -8.71
C ALA A 706 21.23 1.58 -9.90
N THR A 707 20.70 1.38 -11.10
CA THR A 707 21.17 1.99 -12.33
C THR A 707 21.07 3.52 -12.31
N ARG A 708 19.93 4.08 -11.90
CA ARG A 708 19.76 5.55 -11.82
C ARG A 708 20.81 6.19 -10.91
N LEU A 709 21.12 5.54 -9.79
CA LEU A 709 22.15 5.99 -8.86
C LEU A 709 23.57 5.83 -9.44
N ALA A 710 23.81 4.82 -10.27
CA ALA A 710 25.08 4.60 -10.97
C ALA A 710 25.31 5.56 -12.16
N GLU A 711 24.33 6.38 -12.50
CA GLU A 711 24.37 7.39 -13.57
C GLU A 711 24.56 8.82 -13.03
N ILE A 712 24.65 8.97 -11.70
CA ILE A 712 24.87 10.26 -11.05
C ILE A 712 26.21 10.87 -11.51
N ASN A 713 26.18 12.16 -11.81
CA ASN A 713 27.32 12.98 -12.17
C ASN A 713 27.10 14.43 -11.69
N SER A 714 28.08 15.31 -11.93
CA SER A 714 28.01 16.72 -11.51
C SER A 714 26.85 17.52 -12.11
N SER A 715 26.20 17.02 -13.17
CA SER A 715 25.01 17.65 -13.79
C SER A 715 23.68 17.07 -13.28
N THR A 716 23.69 16.05 -12.42
CA THR A 716 22.48 15.41 -11.92
C THR A 716 21.78 16.30 -10.89
N PRO A 717 20.46 16.57 -11.01
CA PRO A 717 19.73 17.37 -10.04
C PRO A 717 19.82 16.78 -8.62
N GLN A 718 20.02 17.64 -7.63
CA GLN A 718 20.25 17.24 -6.23
C GLN A 718 19.04 16.52 -5.60
N GLU A 719 17.85 16.68 -6.17
CA GLU A 719 16.57 16.11 -5.73
C GLU A 719 16.41 14.61 -6.10
N VAL A 720 17.28 14.08 -6.96
CA VAL A 720 17.18 12.69 -7.46
C VAL A 720 17.51 11.66 -6.37
N VAL A 721 18.21 12.08 -5.31
CA VAL A 721 18.69 11.22 -4.22
C VAL A 721 17.96 11.58 -2.92
N SER A 722 17.33 10.59 -2.29
CA SER A 722 16.61 10.79 -1.03
C SER A 722 17.53 11.31 0.08
N PRO A 723 17.06 12.22 0.95
CA PRO A 723 17.83 12.73 2.09
C PRO A 723 18.51 11.63 2.92
N ALA A 724 17.78 10.55 3.24
CA ALA A 724 18.32 9.41 3.99
C ALA A 724 19.59 8.76 3.39
N ILE A 725 19.76 8.78 2.06
CA ILE A 725 20.99 8.29 1.40
C ILE A 725 22.13 9.29 1.60
N LYS A 726 21.85 10.59 1.51
CA LYS A 726 22.85 11.65 1.72
C LYS A 726 23.35 11.65 3.16
N ASP A 727 22.43 11.50 4.11
CA ASP A 727 22.74 11.44 5.55
C ASP A 727 23.61 10.22 5.86
N ARG A 728 23.20 9.05 5.36
CA ARG A 728 23.96 7.81 5.58
C ARG A 728 25.34 7.83 4.89
N PHE A 729 25.48 8.54 3.77
CA PHE A 729 26.79 8.78 3.14
C PHE A 729 27.68 9.66 4.03
N CYS A 730 27.13 10.76 4.56
CA CYS A 730 27.82 11.66 5.47
C CYS A 730 28.27 10.93 6.75
N GLU A 731 27.39 10.10 7.32
CA GLU A 731 27.69 9.28 8.50
C GLU A 731 28.84 8.28 8.23
N ILE A 732 28.82 7.58 7.10
CA ILE A 732 29.79 6.52 6.79
C ILE A 732 31.14 7.06 6.33
N PHE A 733 31.14 8.14 5.55
CA PHE A 733 32.34 8.64 4.85
C PHE A 733 32.82 10.01 5.35
N HIS A 734 32.12 10.63 6.30
CA HIS A 734 32.46 11.94 6.87
C HIS A 734 32.67 13.01 5.79
N SER A 735 31.86 12.96 4.74
CA SER A 735 31.92 13.83 3.57
C SER A 735 30.50 14.21 3.16
N THR A 736 30.29 15.44 2.72
CA THR A 736 28.96 15.92 2.32
C THR A 736 28.64 15.46 0.90
N TRP A 737 27.51 14.76 0.71
CA TRP A 737 27.09 14.26 -0.60
C TRP A 737 27.14 15.33 -1.68
N ASP A 738 26.43 16.44 -1.44
CA ASP A 738 26.27 17.51 -2.44
C ASP A 738 27.60 18.18 -2.76
N TYR A 739 28.48 18.39 -1.76
CA TYR A 739 29.83 18.90 -1.99
C TYR A 739 30.64 17.95 -2.87
N CYS A 740 30.63 16.65 -2.56
CA CYS A 740 31.41 15.68 -3.32
C CYS A 740 30.90 15.52 -4.75
N VAL A 741 29.58 15.63 -5.00
CA VAL A 741 29.04 15.64 -6.38
C VAL A 741 29.52 16.88 -7.14
N VAL A 742 29.46 18.06 -6.51
CA VAL A 742 29.83 19.34 -7.14
C VAL A 742 31.34 19.42 -7.43
N ASP A 743 32.18 18.97 -6.50
CA ASP A 743 33.64 18.91 -6.67
C ASP A 743 34.10 17.73 -7.56
N GLY A 744 33.16 16.85 -7.94
CA GLY A 744 33.46 15.68 -8.77
C GLY A 744 34.17 14.55 -8.04
N SER A 745 34.29 14.61 -6.71
CA SER A 745 34.82 13.53 -5.87
C SER A 745 33.81 12.42 -5.62
N LEU A 746 32.50 12.60 -5.86
CA LEU A 746 31.46 11.56 -5.83
C LEU A 746 30.79 11.42 -7.20
N MET A 747 30.78 10.20 -7.74
CA MET A 747 30.17 9.93 -9.04
C MET A 747 29.58 8.53 -9.14
N GLY A 748 28.64 8.36 -10.06
CA GLY A 748 28.12 7.07 -10.49
C GLY A 748 29.15 6.22 -11.20
N ALA A 749 29.02 4.90 -11.10
CA ALA A 749 29.93 3.95 -11.74
C ALA A 749 30.10 4.14 -13.25
N THR A 750 29.05 4.60 -13.96
CA THR A 750 29.13 4.86 -15.41
C THR A 750 30.15 5.97 -15.69
N THR A 751 30.01 7.10 -14.98
CA THR A 751 30.94 8.24 -15.03
C THR A 751 32.34 7.86 -14.56
N ALA A 752 32.46 7.00 -13.54
CA ALA A 752 33.75 6.54 -13.04
C ALA A 752 34.54 5.71 -14.08
N CYS A 753 33.88 4.84 -14.84
CA CYS A 753 34.51 4.12 -15.95
C CYS A 753 35.09 5.08 -17.00
N GLU A 754 34.33 6.11 -17.37
CA GLU A 754 34.72 7.10 -18.38
C GLU A 754 35.87 7.99 -17.88
N ASN A 755 35.73 8.57 -16.69
CA ASN A 755 36.72 9.52 -16.13
C ASN A 755 38.07 8.86 -15.81
N LEU A 756 38.06 7.61 -15.37
CA LEU A 756 39.29 6.88 -15.01
C LEU A 756 39.86 6.06 -16.17
N GLY A 757 39.17 5.98 -17.32
CA GLY A 757 39.56 5.11 -18.42
C GLY A 757 39.59 3.62 -18.05
N LEU A 758 38.72 3.20 -17.13
CA LEU A 758 38.65 1.82 -16.63
C LEU A 758 37.56 1.05 -17.36
N THR A 759 37.87 -0.19 -17.74
CA THR A 759 36.84 -1.14 -18.16
C THR A 759 35.87 -1.44 -17.01
N PRO A 760 34.62 -1.84 -17.29
CA PRO A 760 33.67 -2.24 -16.26
C PRO A 760 34.19 -3.31 -15.29
N LYS A 761 35.03 -4.22 -15.77
CA LYS A 761 35.70 -5.24 -14.97
C LYS A 761 36.75 -4.66 -14.03
N GLU A 762 37.61 -3.77 -14.52
CA GLU A 762 38.64 -3.12 -13.70
C GLU A 762 38.01 -2.24 -12.61
N LEU A 763 36.95 -1.49 -12.95
CA LEU A 763 36.20 -0.71 -11.95
C LEU A 763 35.59 -1.61 -10.87
N LEU A 764 34.95 -2.72 -11.25
CA LEU A 764 34.39 -3.67 -10.30
C LEU A 764 35.45 -4.20 -9.33
N GLN A 765 36.62 -4.60 -9.83
CA GLN A 765 37.71 -5.13 -9.01
C GLN A 765 38.23 -4.09 -8.00
N LEU A 766 38.41 -2.84 -8.43
CA LEU A 766 38.83 -1.75 -7.55
C LEU A 766 37.76 -1.40 -6.51
N TRP A 767 36.50 -1.41 -6.93
CA TRP A 767 35.35 -1.10 -6.09
C TRP A 767 35.14 -2.16 -5.00
N GLU A 768 35.19 -3.44 -5.35
CA GLU A 768 35.08 -4.55 -4.40
C GLU A 768 36.26 -4.59 -3.42
N ALA A 769 37.49 -4.37 -3.91
CA ALA A 769 38.68 -4.28 -3.06
C ALA A 769 38.60 -3.12 -2.05
N SER A 770 37.79 -2.10 -2.35
CA SER A 770 37.58 -0.92 -1.49
C SER A 770 36.45 -1.10 -0.47
N SER A 771 35.93 -2.32 -0.29
CA SER A 771 34.94 -2.67 0.75
C SER A 771 33.67 -1.79 0.72
N PRO A 772 32.85 -1.92 -0.33
CA PRO A 772 31.68 -1.07 -0.54
C PRO A 772 30.70 -1.12 0.63
N LYS A 773 30.13 0.04 0.96
CA LYS A 773 29.17 0.22 2.05
C LYS A 773 27.78 0.42 1.49
N LYS A 774 26.79 -0.26 2.07
CA LYS A 774 25.38 -0.06 1.72
C LYS A 774 24.88 1.21 2.39
N VAL A 775 24.43 2.16 1.58
CA VAL A 775 23.93 3.48 2.00
C VAL A 775 22.41 3.59 1.82
N GLY A 776 21.81 2.70 1.01
CA GLY A 776 20.37 2.60 0.84
C GLY A 776 19.96 1.26 0.22
N ARG A 777 18.64 1.06 -0.01
CA ARG A 777 18.11 -0.21 -0.55
C ARG A 777 18.76 -0.62 -1.89
N ALA A 778 19.09 0.35 -2.73
CA ALA A 778 19.73 0.16 -4.03
C ALA A 778 21.01 1.00 -4.19
N CYS A 779 21.58 1.51 -3.08
CA CYS A 779 22.73 2.41 -3.09
C CYS A 779 23.89 1.80 -2.30
N TYR A 780 24.99 1.55 -2.99
CA TYR A 780 26.25 1.05 -2.43
C TYR A 780 27.38 1.97 -2.88
N ILE A 781 28.27 2.34 -1.98
CA ILE A 781 29.34 3.31 -2.27
C ILE A 781 30.66 2.76 -1.77
N ALA A 782 31.72 2.91 -2.57
CA ALA A 782 33.09 2.62 -2.15
C ALA A 782 33.98 3.84 -2.38
N PHE A 783 34.91 4.08 -1.47
CA PHE A 783 35.92 5.12 -1.61
C PHE A 783 37.20 4.53 -2.22
N LEU A 784 37.50 4.91 -3.46
CA LEU A 784 38.68 4.48 -4.18
C LEU A 784 39.87 5.35 -3.75
N LYS A 785 40.54 4.92 -2.68
CA LYS A 785 41.58 5.70 -1.99
C LYS A 785 42.71 6.18 -2.91
N ALA A 786 43.11 5.38 -3.91
CA ALA A 786 44.19 5.75 -4.83
C ALA A 786 43.79 6.86 -5.82
N GLN A 787 42.49 7.00 -6.10
CA GLN A 787 41.93 7.99 -7.01
C GLN A 787 41.32 9.18 -6.27
N GLY A 788 41.07 9.06 -4.96
CA GLY A 788 40.45 10.11 -4.16
C GLY A 788 38.98 10.33 -4.49
N ILE A 789 38.27 9.30 -4.99
CA ILE A 789 36.87 9.42 -5.41
C ILE A 789 35.96 8.38 -4.74
N PHE A 790 34.70 8.73 -4.58
CA PHE A 790 33.60 7.86 -4.20
C PHE A 790 32.85 7.40 -5.44
N VAL A 791 32.62 6.08 -5.53
CA VAL A 791 31.92 5.47 -6.67
C VAL A 791 30.64 4.80 -6.22
N ILE A 792 29.51 5.27 -6.77
CA ILE A 792 28.18 4.75 -6.50
C ILE A 792 27.90 3.55 -7.41
N ASN A 793 27.53 2.43 -6.81
CA ASN A 793 27.08 1.20 -7.46
C ASN A 793 28.08 0.68 -8.53
N GLY A 794 29.36 0.54 -8.16
CA GLY A 794 30.47 0.11 -9.03
C GLY A 794 30.22 -1.17 -9.82
N PHE A 795 29.31 -2.04 -9.36
CA PHE A 795 28.94 -3.29 -10.03
C PHE A 795 28.03 -3.12 -11.25
N VAL A 796 27.37 -1.97 -11.42
CA VAL A 796 26.32 -1.79 -12.45
C VAL A 796 26.88 -1.89 -13.87
N PRO A 797 27.99 -1.20 -14.25
CA PRO A 797 28.55 -1.31 -15.60
C PRO A 797 28.92 -2.76 -15.96
N PHE A 798 29.59 -3.46 -15.04
CA PHE A 798 29.98 -4.86 -15.26
C PHE A 798 28.75 -5.76 -15.41
N THR A 799 27.71 -5.55 -14.60
CA THR A 799 26.47 -6.33 -14.68
C THR A 799 25.76 -6.09 -16.01
N ARG A 800 25.65 -4.83 -16.46
CA ARG A 800 25.08 -4.48 -17.78
C ARG A 800 25.83 -5.17 -18.92
N GLU A 801 27.16 -5.13 -18.89
CA GLU A 801 27.99 -5.75 -19.92
C GLU A 801 27.83 -7.28 -19.91
N CYS A 802 28.06 -7.92 -18.75
CA CYS A 802 28.08 -9.37 -18.64
C CYS A 802 26.71 -10.01 -18.89
N TYR A 803 25.62 -9.38 -18.49
CA TYR A 803 24.27 -9.92 -18.67
C TYR A 803 23.61 -9.46 -19.98
N GLY A 804 23.98 -8.29 -20.49
CA GLY A 804 23.41 -7.69 -21.70
C GLY A 804 24.11 -8.09 -23.00
N ARG A 805 25.38 -8.51 -22.96
CA ARG A 805 26.15 -8.88 -24.15
C ARG A 805 25.46 -9.97 -24.98
N PRO A 806 25.33 -9.80 -26.32
CA PRO A 806 24.86 -10.87 -27.20
C PRO A 806 25.66 -12.17 -27.00
N GLY A 807 24.96 -13.29 -26.81
CA GLY A 807 25.57 -14.59 -26.51
C GLY A 807 25.75 -14.88 -25.01
N SER A 808 25.61 -13.88 -24.13
CA SER A 808 25.54 -14.13 -22.70
C SER A 808 24.27 -14.92 -22.34
N ARG A 809 24.40 -15.81 -21.35
CA ARG A 809 23.30 -16.57 -20.78
C ARG A 809 23.48 -16.72 -19.28
N VAL A 810 22.37 -16.83 -18.57
CA VAL A 810 22.30 -17.40 -17.22
C VAL A 810 21.65 -18.77 -17.29
N TYR A 811 21.95 -19.62 -16.31
CA TYR A 811 21.32 -20.93 -16.18
C TYR A 811 20.54 -21.00 -14.88
N LEU A 812 19.25 -21.32 -14.95
CA LEU A 812 18.36 -21.33 -13.79
C LEU A 812 17.99 -22.76 -13.43
N PHE A 813 17.89 -23.02 -12.13
CA PHE A 813 17.27 -24.22 -11.55
C PHE A 813 16.09 -23.77 -10.69
N GLU A 814 14.89 -24.27 -10.98
CA GLU A 814 13.75 -24.23 -10.07
C GLU A 814 13.87 -25.44 -9.12
N LEU A 815 13.98 -25.15 -7.83
CA LEU A 815 14.24 -26.13 -6.79
C LEU A 815 13.01 -26.32 -5.92
N GLU A 816 12.81 -27.55 -5.44
CA GLU A 816 11.76 -27.91 -4.49
C GLU A 816 12.31 -28.89 -3.45
N TRP A 817 11.97 -28.70 -2.18
CA TRP A 817 12.32 -29.63 -1.12
C TRP A 817 11.30 -29.58 0.02
N LYS A 818 11.23 -30.63 0.84
CA LYS A 818 10.39 -30.63 2.04
C LYS A 818 10.97 -29.66 3.06
N GLU A 819 10.12 -28.83 3.67
CA GLU A 819 10.55 -27.91 4.73
C GLU A 819 11.22 -28.64 5.89
N SER A 820 10.78 -29.88 6.19
CA SER A 820 11.39 -30.73 7.21
C SER A 820 12.81 -31.23 6.87
N ALA A 821 13.24 -31.15 5.61
CA ALA A 821 14.56 -31.61 5.18
C ALA A 821 15.62 -30.50 5.29
N TRP A 822 15.26 -29.26 4.94
CA TRP A 822 16.12 -28.09 5.02
C TRP A 822 15.28 -26.87 5.39
N THR A 823 15.69 -26.15 6.44
CA THR A 823 15.13 -24.81 6.68
C THR A 823 15.59 -23.85 5.59
N TRP A 824 14.87 -22.75 5.39
CA TRP A 824 15.29 -21.73 4.43
C TRP A 824 16.67 -21.14 4.78
N ARG A 825 16.95 -20.97 6.08
CA ARG A 825 18.26 -20.51 6.57
C ARG A 825 19.36 -21.49 6.20
N ASP A 826 19.17 -22.79 6.45
CA ASP A 826 20.18 -23.81 6.13
C ASP A 826 20.43 -23.89 4.62
N PHE A 827 19.37 -23.79 3.81
CA PHE A 827 19.52 -23.70 2.36
C PHE A 827 20.43 -22.53 1.95
N CYS A 828 20.18 -21.32 2.47
CA CYS A 828 20.97 -20.14 2.11
C CYS A 828 22.40 -20.17 2.69
N GLU A 829 22.57 -20.44 3.98
CA GLU A 829 23.83 -20.26 4.69
C GLU A 829 24.74 -21.48 4.59
N VAL A 830 24.18 -22.70 4.60
CA VAL A 830 24.94 -23.95 4.62
C VAL A 830 25.12 -24.52 3.21
N LEU A 831 24.04 -24.62 2.42
CA LEU A 831 24.14 -25.20 1.07
C LEU A 831 24.70 -24.20 0.05
N ILE A 832 24.13 -23.00 -0.04
CA ILE A 832 24.60 -21.99 -1.00
C ILE A 832 25.90 -21.34 -0.50
N GLY A 833 25.93 -20.89 0.76
CA GLY A 833 27.09 -20.26 1.40
C GLY A 833 27.02 -18.73 1.38
N ASP A 834 27.76 -18.09 2.29
CA ASP A 834 27.79 -16.62 2.42
C ASP A 834 28.15 -15.94 1.09
N SER A 835 27.31 -14.99 0.68
CA SER A 835 27.48 -14.20 -0.53
C SER A 835 28.56 -13.13 -0.43
N SER A 836 28.95 -12.73 0.78
CA SER A 836 29.86 -11.60 1.01
C SER A 836 31.32 -11.95 0.65
N SER A 837 31.73 -13.19 0.86
CA SER A 837 33.04 -13.71 0.48
C SER A 837 32.96 -15.22 0.26
N PRO A 838 33.06 -15.71 -0.99
CA PRO A 838 33.09 -17.14 -1.28
C PRO A 838 34.20 -17.90 -0.53
N GLN A 839 35.32 -17.23 -0.22
CA GLN A 839 36.42 -17.79 0.58
C GLN A 839 36.13 -17.82 2.09
N ASN A 840 35.02 -17.25 2.57
CA ASN A 840 34.59 -17.34 3.96
C ASN A 840 33.31 -18.16 4.11
N ALA A 841 32.70 -18.60 3.01
CA ALA A 841 31.51 -19.44 3.02
C ALA A 841 31.76 -20.78 3.75
N ALA A 842 30.70 -21.39 4.26
CA ALA A 842 30.76 -22.66 4.99
C ALA A 842 31.46 -23.75 4.18
N GLN A 843 32.28 -24.59 4.83
CA GLN A 843 32.98 -25.67 4.15
C GLN A 843 31.97 -26.62 3.48
N GLY A 844 32.17 -26.89 2.19
CA GLY A 844 31.27 -27.74 1.39
C GLY A 844 30.05 -27.02 0.79
N SER A 845 29.83 -25.74 1.11
CA SER A 845 28.83 -24.93 0.40
C SER A 845 29.20 -24.77 -1.09
N LEU A 846 28.22 -24.42 -1.92
CA LEU A 846 28.46 -24.13 -3.34
C LEU A 846 29.45 -22.96 -3.51
N HIS A 847 29.30 -21.86 -2.79
CA HIS A 847 30.25 -20.74 -2.87
C HIS A 847 31.68 -21.14 -2.49
N ARG A 848 31.86 -21.90 -1.40
CA ARG A 848 33.18 -22.40 -0.99
C ARG A 848 33.77 -23.33 -2.04
N THR A 849 32.99 -24.29 -2.53
CA THR A 849 33.42 -25.27 -3.54
C THR A 849 33.88 -24.56 -4.81
N PHE A 850 33.13 -23.55 -5.25
CA PHE A 850 33.53 -22.74 -6.39
C PHE A 850 34.81 -21.95 -6.11
N ALA A 851 35.00 -21.40 -4.91
CA ALA A 851 36.22 -20.67 -4.56
C ALA A 851 37.46 -21.57 -4.53
N ASP A 852 37.33 -22.77 -3.94
CA ASP A 852 38.45 -23.70 -3.74
C ASP A 852 38.80 -24.46 -5.03
N GLU A 853 37.81 -24.75 -5.87
CA GLU A 853 37.95 -25.65 -7.03
C GLU A 853 37.68 -24.98 -8.38
N TRP A 854 37.64 -23.64 -8.45
CA TRP A 854 37.29 -22.88 -9.67
C TRP A 854 38.05 -23.37 -10.93
N SER A 855 39.34 -23.68 -10.80
CA SER A 855 40.18 -24.16 -11.90
C SER A 855 39.73 -25.50 -12.48
N LYS A 856 39.15 -26.38 -11.65
CA LYS A 856 38.59 -27.68 -12.10
C LYS A 856 37.32 -27.50 -12.93
N PHE A 857 36.58 -26.41 -12.69
CA PHE A 857 35.39 -26.05 -13.44
C PHE A 857 35.70 -25.35 -14.77
N GLY A 858 36.98 -25.05 -15.06
CA GLY A 858 37.38 -24.29 -16.24
C GLY A 858 36.87 -22.84 -16.22
N LEU A 859 36.73 -22.28 -15.01
CA LEU A 859 36.36 -20.90 -14.77
C LEU A 859 37.60 -19.99 -14.75
#